data_AF-A0A9P8C2A8-F1
#
_entry.id   AF-A0A9P8C2A8-F1
#
_cell.length_a   1.000
_cell.length_b   1.000
_cell.length_c   1.000
_cell.angle_alpha   90.00
_cell.angle_beta   90.00
_cell.angle_gamma   90.00
#
_symmetry.space_group_name_H-M   'P 1'
#
loop_
_entity.id
_entity.type
_entity.pdbx_description
1 polymer ?
#
loop_
_entity_poly.entity_id
_entity_poly.type
_entity_poly.pdbx_seq_one_letter_code
_entity_poly.pdbx_strand_id
1 'polypeptide(L)'
;MLVARYLVRAVPVAVKFASIALAKDCGIDLRVSSQSDLEANTKNCSTIGGAGISINGDFQGKFNLSGVTHVTNISMAPGQSNLVPGLSQFLMDDLVSMSGTLNATGFSSLRNLTLPKLEQADRIIISGNSNLSISFPVLLHSAFDLIGDLSSVQLPVLVNSSDIQVEPRGEFDQSYGLSLPSLRIVGNLKMTGMLSEFSMPQLETIYGNFIIHPNNLGKRKSYDFPALRSTSINSIFEISHVKYLSLPLLVSSGSMEIATSAGMEVNFPSLQDTKNINIYGSVTDVQVPVLKSVDSMHIQSAIEINCTSSSGAFRASKPTKPTDSYSCERIRLKATKTPAHVGLAMGLGLGLGFAAVMGITYLVLEFNEGINAKGNSLCDTGVGIYVKSQAELDDKITPECRTITGGGIFIEAYYEGLFNLSQITNISSILMPEEEDASVPGLTEILLDSLEYIEDTLRVRGLDDITVLALPKVSLARTIDVCGSYAGSPIYLNVPELVDVEQLYICDNVARLEFPKLKTIKAAAMYNFNLTASRGAWSFPLLAEGGDIWIDANLTSISLPFLKTMGSSLNLSLVENPLDVDLPALQAVPGNLEIRGANSMLVPALRDAGSIWVNASGNADVDFPALTTTSQIEVYGQVSNARFPKLTNLTGKLIVNSTIDVDCASASRAFSRASPPEDKGFTCGPNVIGISSSLTPSPNSPTPSPESNNTSPANSPQIDTGKQETLSKTAKIGLSVGGSLLGLCALSACALIILRHVKKSRASHGSGNLEGGGTGEVNNVPAPTKFISPVVPVGLNGGHAGIGEMDGQDYAPVPRELP
;
A
#
# COMPACT_ATOMS: atom_id res chain seq x y z
N MET A 1 -28.19 -51.82 22.21
CA MET A 1 -28.27 -51.37 20.79
C MET A 1 -27.62 -49.99 20.54
N LEU A 2 -27.75 -49.00 21.43
CA LEU A 2 -27.07 -47.69 21.27
C LEU A 2 -25.53 -47.78 21.35
N VAL A 3 -24.99 -48.59 22.26
CA VAL A 3 -23.53 -48.80 22.42
C VAL A 3 -22.90 -49.47 21.19
N ALA A 4 -23.63 -50.37 20.52
CA ALA A 4 -23.17 -51.02 19.29
C ALA A 4 -23.10 -50.05 18.10
N ARG A 5 -24.01 -49.05 18.02
CA ARG A 5 -23.93 -47.99 16.99
C ARG A 5 -22.79 -47.01 17.24
N TYR A 6 -22.39 -46.81 18.49
CA TYR A 6 -21.23 -46.00 18.85
C TYR A 6 -19.91 -46.72 18.52
N LEU A 7 -19.82 -48.02 18.81
CA LEU A 7 -18.66 -48.85 18.45
C LEU A 7 -18.46 -48.95 16.93
N VAL A 8 -19.52 -49.09 16.13
CA VAL A 8 -19.41 -49.16 14.66
C VAL A 8 -18.93 -47.83 14.03
N ARG A 9 -19.14 -46.69 14.69
CA ARG A 9 -18.58 -45.39 14.24
C ARG A 9 -17.19 -45.08 14.80
N ALA A 10 -16.79 -45.72 15.90
CA ALA A 10 -15.45 -45.55 16.48
C ALA A 10 -14.36 -46.38 15.76
N VAL A 11 -14.74 -47.51 15.14
CA VAL A 11 -13.79 -48.41 14.45
C VAL A 11 -13.06 -47.74 13.27
N PRO A 12 -13.69 -46.96 12.37
CA PRO A 12 -12.95 -46.26 11.30
C PRO A 12 -11.96 -45.22 11.81
N VAL A 13 -12.28 -44.57 12.94
CA VAL A 13 -11.41 -43.57 13.58
C VAL A 13 -10.23 -44.26 14.25
N ALA A 14 -10.46 -45.34 15.00
CA ALA A 14 -9.40 -46.13 15.65
C ALA A 14 -8.45 -46.81 14.64
N VAL A 15 -8.94 -47.23 13.46
CA VAL A 15 -8.11 -47.79 12.38
C VAL A 15 -7.27 -46.71 11.68
N LYS A 16 -7.79 -45.48 11.51
CA LYS A 16 -6.98 -44.34 11.06
C LYS A 16 -5.86 -44.01 12.06
N PHE A 17 -6.13 -44.05 13.37
CA PHE A 17 -5.10 -43.81 14.40
C PHE A 17 -4.09 -44.95 14.56
N ALA A 18 -4.50 -46.21 14.42
CA ALA A 18 -3.57 -47.35 14.47
C ALA A 18 -2.57 -47.37 13.30
N SER A 19 -2.93 -46.78 12.16
CA SER A 19 -2.05 -46.64 10.99
C SER A 19 -0.98 -45.55 11.18
N ILE A 20 -1.21 -44.58 12.07
CA ILE A 20 -0.25 -43.50 12.39
C ILE A 20 0.84 -44.01 13.36
N ALA A 21 0.59 -45.06 14.13
CA ALA A 21 1.54 -45.58 15.13
C ALA A 21 2.77 -46.31 14.55
N LEU A 22 2.80 -46.58 13.24
CA LEU A 22 3.97 -47.10 12.51
C LEU A 22 4.59 -46.05 11.58
N ALA A 23 4.15 -44.79 11.68
CA ALA A 23 4.68 -43.71 10.86
C ALA A 23 6.12 -43.42 11.24
N LYS A 24 7.06 -43.76 10.36
CA LYS A 24 8.46 -43.38 10.51
C LYS A 24 8.58 -41.92 10.09
N ASP A 25 8.84 -41.06 11.07
CA ASP A 25 9.26 -39.68 10.84
C ASP A 25 10.73 -39.67 10.43
N CYS A 26 11.04 -39.00 9.33
CA CYS A 26 12.37 -39.01 8.71
C CYS A 26 13.22 -37.78 9.02
N GLY A 27 12.83 -37.00 10.02
CA GLY A 27 13.64 -35.93 10.59
C GLY A 27 13.32 -34.55 10.04
N ILE A 28 14.16 -33.59 10.41
CA ILE A 28 13.79 -32.16 10.46
C ILE A 28 14.23 -31.31 9.27
N ASP A 29 15.16 -31.71 8.40
CA ASP A 29 15.51 -30.93 7.19
C ASP A 29 16.02 -31.88 6.12
N LEU A 30 15.21 -32.08 5.07
CA LEU A 30 15.55 -32.94 3.96
C LEU A 30 15.95 -32.09 2.75
N ARG A 31 17.24 -32.06 2.43
CA ARG A 31 17.75 -31.40 1.22
C ARG A 31 17.94 -32.42 0.10
N VAL A 32 17.38 -32.14 -1.07
CA VAL A 32 17.46 -33.06 -2.22
C VAL A 32 17.94 -32.36 -3.49
N SER A 33 18.91 -32.98 -4.17
CA SER A 33 19.45 -32.49 -5.45
C SER A 33 19.08 -33.37 -6.64
N SER A 34 18.48 -34.55 -6.40
CA SER A 34 18.04 -35.47 -7.46
C SER A 34 16.90 -36.38 -7.01
N GLN A 35 16.21 -37.02 -7.95
CA GLN A 35 15.17 -38.00 -7.64
C GLN A 35 15.72 -39.22 -6.88
N SER A 36 16.94 -39.68 -7.20
CA SER A 36 17.58 -40.79 -6.48
C SER A 36 17.92 -40.43 -5.03
N ASP A 37 18.31 -39.17 -4.79
CA ASP A 37 18.61 -38.64 -3.46
C ASP A 37 17.33 -38.54 -2.61
N LEU A 38 16.23 -38.06 -3.21
CA LEU A 38 14.91 -38.06 -2.59
C LEU A 38 14.47 -39.48 -2.19
N GLU A 39 14.56 -40.46 -3.09
CA GLU A 39 14.15 -41.85 -2.82
C GLU A 39 15.02 -42.53 -1.75
N ALA A 40 16.33 -42.25 -1.74
CA ALA A 40 17.24 -42.82 -0.76
C ALA A 40 16.93 -42.32 0.67
N ASN A 41 16.65 -41.02 0.81
CA ASN A 41 16.39 -40.41 2.11
C ASN A 41 14.95 -40.56 2.61
N THR A 42 13.99 -40.78 1.70
CA THR A 42 12.57 -40.92 2.06
C THR A 42 12.09 -42.37 2.16
N LYS A 43 13.00 -43.34 2.08
CA LYS A 43 12.66 -44.76 2.12
C LYS A 43 11.98 -45.13 3.45
N ASN A 44 10.73 -45.60 3.34
CA ASN A 44 9.83 -45.97 4.45
C ASN A 44 9.34 -44.78 5.30
N CYS A 45 9.45 -43.55 4.80
CA CYS A 45 8.90 -42.38 5.48
C CYS A 45 7.42 -42.24 5.15
N SER A 46 6.60 -41.97 6.16
CA SER A 46 5.20 -41.58 5.96
C SER A 46 4.95 -40.12 6.34
N THR A 47 5.86 -39.54 7.12
CA THR A 47 5.81 -38.16 7.62
C THR A 47 7.19 -37.53 7.51
N ILE A 48 7.25 -36.25 7.12
CA ILE A 48 8.47 -35.44 7.11
C ILE A 48 8.21 -34.18 7.95
N GLY A 49 8.81 -34.12 9.14
CA GLY A 49 8.67 -33.00 10.09
C GLY A 49 9.69 -31.88 9.92
N GLY A 50 9.74 -30.99 10.92
CA GLY A 50 10.73 -29.91 11.05
C GLY A 50 10.63 -28.81 9.98
N ALA A 51 11.77 -28.43 9.41
CA ALA A 51 11.90 -27.51 8.27
C ALA A 51 11.34 -28.08 6.95
N GLY A 52 11.10 -29.39 6.87
CA GLY A 52 10.46 -30.02 5.72
C GLY A 52 11.42 -30.44 4.61
N ILE A 53 10.99 -30.31 3.35
CA ILE A 53 11.77 -30.67 2.15
C ILE A 53 12.32 -29.38 1.53
N SER A 54 13.62 -29.37 1.23
CA SER A 54 14.29 -28.32 0.48
C SER A 54 14.84 -28.90 -0.83
N ILE A 55 14.29 -28.47 -1.96
CA ILE A 55 14.72 -28.91 -3.29
C ILE A 55 15.79 -27.95 -3.78
N ASN A 56 16.97 -28.48 -4.08
CA ASN A 56 18.11 -27.68 -4.52
C ASN A 56 17.91 -27.21 -5.98
N GLY A 57 18.54 -26.07 -6.33
CA GLY A 57 18.36 -25.43 -7.64
C GLY A 57 18.97 -26.21 -8.82
N ASP A 58 19.75 -27.24 -8.55
CA ASP A 58 20.31 -28.17 -9.54
C ASP A 58 19.40 -29.39 -9.81
N PHE A 59 18.25 -29.51 -9.13
CA PHE A 59 17.33 -30.62 -9.35
C PHE A 59 16.77 -30.61 -10.78
N GLN A 60 16.99 -31.70 -11.51
CA GLN A 60 16.51 -31.88 -12.89
C GLN A 60 15.44 -32.96 -13.00
N GLY A 61 14.55 -32.80 -13.99
CA GLY A 61 13.59 -33.83 -14.37
C GLY A 61 12.29 -33.74 -13.58
N LYS A 62 11.84 -34.87 -13.03
CA LYS A 62 10.56 -35.02 -12.33
C LYS A 62 10.83 -35.22 -10.84
N PHE A 63 10.18 -34.42 -9.99
CA PHE A 63 10.07 -34.68 -8.56
C PHE A 63 8.88 -35.59 -8.31
N ASN A 64 9.13 -36.76 -7.74
CA ASN A 64 8.09 -37.74 -7.40
C ASN A 64 8.31 -38.31 -6.00
N LEU A 65 7.42 -38.01 -5.06
CA LEU A 65 7.47 -38.56 -3.70
C LEU A 65 6.20 -39.35 -3.38
N SER A 66 6.35 -40.66 -3.19
CA SER A 66 5.26 -41.59 -2.84
C SER A 66 5.42 -42.10 -1.40
N GLY A 67 4.34 -42.60 -0.80
CA GLY A 67 4.31 -43.11 0.57
C GLY A 67 4.28 -42.05 1.69
N VAL A 68 4.69 -40.82 1.41
CA VAL A 68 4.63 -39.71 2.37
C VAL A 68 3.25 -39.06 2.34
N THR A 69 2.60 -39.05 3.51
CA THR A 69 1.23 -38.56 3.70
C THR A 69 1.16 -37.19 4.37
N HIS A 70 2.20 -36.82 5.12
CA HIS A 70 2.26 -35.56 5.87
C HIS A 70 3.63 -34.90 5.71
N VAL A 71 3.66 -33.60 5.42
CA VAL A 71 4.89 -32.81 5.31
C VAL A 71 4.70 -31.46 6.01
N THR A 72 5.69 -30.96 6.74
CA THR A 72 5.60 -29.62 7.35
C THR A 72 5.73 -28.51 6.30
N ASN A 73 6.85 -28.45 5.57
CA ASN A 73 7.05 -27.48 4.50
C ASN A 73 7.68 -28.13 3.27
N ILE A 74 7.46 -27.53 2.11
CA ILE A 74 8.20 -27.86 0.89
C ILE A 74 8.70 -26.54 0.35
N SER A 75 9.99 -26.29 0.51
CA SER A 75 10.66 -25.15 -0.08
C SER A 75 11.49 -25.61 -1.25
N MET A 76 11.58 -24.79 -2.27
CA MET A 76 12.55 -25.00 -3.33
C MET A 76 13.57 -23.87 -3.18
N ALA A 77 14.78 -24.24 -2.77
CA ALA A 77 15.81 -23.27 -2.45
C ALA A 77 16.22 -22.57 -3.76
N PRO A 78 16.01 -21.26 -3.90
CA PRO A 78 16.60 -20.55 -5.02
C PRO A 78 18.12 -20.70 -4.88
N GLY A 79 18.76 -21.27 -5.91
CA GLY A 79 20.20 -21.09 -6.06
C GLY A 79 20.52 -19.60 -6.17
N GLN A 80 21.79 -19.21 -6.08
CA GLN A 80 22.21 -17.81 -6.29
C GLN A 80 21.71 -17.23 -7.64
N SER A 81 21.40 -18.09 -8.61
CA SER A 81 20.54 -17.78 -9.74
C SER A 81 19.09 -18.12 -9.39
N ASN A 82 18.19 -17.14 -9.41
CA ASN A 82 16.74 -17.24 -9.14
C ASN A 82 15.93 -18.20 -10.05
N LEU A 83 16.59 -19.13 -10.73
CA LEU A 83 16.01 -20.06 -11.67
C LEU A 83 16.46 -21.49 -11.33
N VAL A 84 15.49 -22.39 -11.21
CA VAL A 84 15.69 -23.84 -11.18
C VAL A 84 15.26 -24.38 -12.55
N PRO A 85 16.14 -24.35 -13.57
CA PRO A 85 15.74 -24.62 -14.95
C PRO A 85 15.38 -26.08 -15.22
N GLY A 86 15.71 -27.00 -14.31
CA GLY A 86 15.60 -28.44 -14.56
C GLY A 86 14.28 -29.10 -14.18
N LEU A 87 13.55 -28.56 -13.19
CA LEU A 87 12.36 -29.22 -12.66
C LEU A 87 11.17 -29.04 -13.61
N SER A 88 10.68 -30.15 -14.17
CA SER A 88 9.64 -30.16 -15.20
C SER A 88 8.27 -30.61 -14.69
N GLN A 89 8.24 -31.41 -13.63
CA GLN A 89 7.02 -31.97 -13.04
C GLN A 89 7.20 -32.16 -11.53
N PHE A 90 6.16 -31.86 -10.76
CA PHE A 90 6.11 -32.08 -9.31
C PHE A 90 4.88 -32.91 -8.94
N LEU A 91 5.13 -34.09 -8.35
CA LEU A 91 4.11 -35.07 -8.02
C LEU A 91 4.29 -35.62 -6.60
N MET A 92 3.23 -35.61 -5.80
CA MET A 92 3.16 -36.35 -4.54
C MET A 92 1.81 -37.05 -4.39
N ASP A 93 1.75 -38.30 -4.87
CA ASP A 93 0.50 -39.05 -5.04
C ASP A 93 -0.21 -39.39 -3.71
N ASP A 94 0.54 -39.44 -2.62
CA ASP A 94 0.07 -39.88 -1.31
C ASP A 94 -0.04 -38.76 -0.28
N LEU A 95 0.36 -37.53 -0.61
CA LEU A 95 0.33 -36.40 0.32
C LEU A 95 -1.12 -36.04 0.66
N VAL A 96 -1.49 -36.13 1.93
CA VAL A 96 -2.83 -35.83 2.44
C VAL A 96 -2.91 -34.46 3.09
N SER A 97 -1.88 -34.07 3.86
CA SER A 97 -1.86 -32.77 4.51
C SER A 97 -0.48 -32.14 4.57
N MET A 98 -0.45 -30.82 4.57
CA MET A 98 0.75 -30.01 4.74
C MET A 98 0.51 -28.92 5.78
N SER A 99 1.25 -28.94 6.90
CA SER A 99 1.06 -28.00 8.02
C SER A 99 1.87 -26.71 7.87
N GLY A 100 2.17 -26.32 6.65
CA GLY A 100 3.07 -25.20 6.36
C GLY A 100 2.99 -24.84 4.88
N THR A 101 4.09 -24.32 4.34
CA THR A 101 4.09 -23.70 3.02
C THR A 101 4.71 -24.63 1.97
N LEU A 102 4.02 -24.77 0.82
CA LEU A 102 4.64 -25.19 -0.44
C LEU A 102 5.09 -23.93 -1.17
N ASN A 103 6.39 -23.68 -1.21
CA ASN A 103 7.00 -22.55 -1.90
C ASN A 103 7.76 -23.05 -3.13
N ALA A 104 7.09 -22.97 -4.28
CA ALA A 104 7.59 -23.34 -5.60
C ALA A 104 7.83 -22.09 -6.46
N THR A 105 8.87 -21.32 -6.14
CA THR A 105 9.27 -20.10 -6.88
C THR A 105 10.50 -20.32 -7.76
N GLY A 106 10.58 -19.61 -8.89
CA GLY A 106 11.77 -19.61 -9.76
C GLY A 106 11.84 -20.75 -10.78
N PHE A 107 10.71 -21.36 -11.15
CA PHE A 107 10.70 -22.46 -12.12
C PHE A 107 10.43 -21.96 -13.53
N SER A 108 11.39 -22.16 -14.43
CA SER A 108 11.21 -21.87 -15.86
C SER A 108 10.79 -23.09 -16.68
N SER A 109 10.85 -24.30 -16.11
CA SER A 109 10.53 -25.55 -16.81
C SER A 109 9.35 -26.32 -16.23
N LEU A 110 8.81 -25.91 -15.07
CA LEU A 110 7.77 -26.66 -14.36
C LEU A 110 6.44 -26.53 -15.12
N ARG A 111 6.00 -27.63 -15.72
CA ARG A 111 4.76 -27.67 -16.52
C ARG A 111 3.58 -28.24 -15.77
N ASN A 112 3.83 -29.16 -14.82
CA ASN A 112 2.77 -29.85 -14.09
C ASN A 112 3.07 -29.88 -12.59
N LEU A 113 2.11 -29.45 -11.79
CA LEU A 113 2.10 -29.61 -10.34
C LEU A 113 0.81 -30.32 -9.92
N THR A 114 0.93 -31.52 -9.35
CA THR A 114 -0.23 -32.35 -9.03
C THR A 114 -0.09 -32.99 -7.65
N LEU A 115 -1.08 -32.75 -6.79
CA LEU A 115 -1.18 -33.30 -5.43
C LEU A 115 -2.57 -33.90 -5.26
N PRO A 116 -2.80 -35.13 -5.78
CA PRO A 116 -4.14 -35.66 -6.00
C PRO A 116 -4.90 -36.01 -4.71
N LYS A 117 -4.19 -36.20 -3.60
CA LYS A 117 -4.78 -36.54 -2.29
C LYS A 117 -4.67 -35.43 -1.25
N LEU A 118 -4.12 -34.26 -1.61
CA LEU A 118 -3.90 -33.17 -0.65
C LEU A 118 -5.25 -32.56 -0.26
N GLU A 119 -5.67 -32.79 0.97
CA GLU A 119 -6.93 -32.30 1.54
C GLU A 119 -6.75 -30.94 2.24
N GLN A 120 -5.58 -30.70 2.83
CA GLN A 120 -5.28 -29.50 3.61
C GLN A 120 -3.85 -29.00 3.39
N ALA A 121 -3.71 -27.70 3.17
CA ALA A 121 -2.44 -26.99 3.21
C ALA A 121 -2.63 -25.64 3.90
N ASP A 122 -1.60 -25.09 4.54
CA ASP A 122 -1.70 -23.74 5.11
C ASP A 122 -1.57 -22.69 3.99
N ARG A 123 -0.50 -22.79 3.19
CA ARG A 123 -0.25 -21.88 2.07
C ARG A 123 0.48 -22.56 0.91
N ILE A 124 0.10 -22.23 -0.31
CA ILE A 124 0.74 -22.67 -1.54
C ILE A 124 1.16 -21.42 -2.33
N ILE A 125 2.47 -21.24 -2.50
CA ILE A 125 3.09 -20.14 -3.24
C ILE A 125 3.78 -20.75 -4.45
N ILE A 126 3.37 -20.35 -5.63
CA ILE A 126 3.89 -20.85 -6.90
C ILE A 126 4.24 -19.65 -7.76
N SER A 127 5.52 -19.54 -8.16
CA SER A 127 5.97 -18.52 -9.10
C SER A 127 6.82 -19.14 -10.20
N GLY A 128 6.37 -19.07 -11.45
CA GLY A 128 7.09 -19.67 -12.58
C GLY A 128 6.79 -19.04 -13.94
N ASN A 129 7.75 -19.09 -14.85
CA ASN A 129 7.67 -18.47 -16.18
C ASN A 129 7.36 -19.52 -17.27
N SER A 130 6.55 -20.51 -16.94
CA SER A 130 6.20 -21.59 -17.85
C SER A 130 4.75 -21.96 -17.71
N ASN A 131 4.08 -22.25 -18.82
CA ASN A 131 2.69 -22.72 -18.92
C ASN A 131 2.40 -23.86 -17.94
N LEU A 132 2.06 -23.51 -16.71
CA LEU A 132 1.94 -24.42 -15.58
C LEU A 132 0.50 -24.89 -15.45
N SER A 133 0.32 -26.19 -15.29
CA SER A 133 -0.95 -26.83 -14.97
C SER A 133 -0.92 -27.27 -13.51
N ILE A 134 -1.88 -26.76 -12.72
CA ILE A 134 -2.03 -27.03 -11.29
C ILE A 134 -3.29 -27.85 -11.06
N SER A 135 -3.18 -28.96 -10.32
CA SER A 135 -4.34 -29.80 -10.00
C SER A 135 -4.27 -30.33 -8.56
N PHE A 136 -5.22 -29.85 -7.72
CA PHE A 136 -5.45 -30.32 -6.35
C PHE A 136 -6.93 -30.71 -6.20
N PRO A 137 -7.32 -31.90 -6.69
CA PRO A 137 -8.72 -32.28 -6.86
C PRO A 137 -9.49 -32.48 -5.55
N VAL A 138 -8.82 -32.67 -4.42
CA VAL A 138 -9.44 -32.91 -3.11
C VAL A 138 -9.12 -31.85 -2.04
N LEU A 139 -8.47 -30.75 -2.44
CA LEU A 139 -8.02 -29.70 -1.51
C LEU A 139 -9.21 -28.88 -1.00
N LEU A 140 -9.45 -28.93 0.31
CA LEU A 140 -10.60 -28.28 0.96
C LEU A 140 -10.26 -26.88 1.47
N HIS A 141 -9.04 -26.71 1.99
CA HIS A 141 -8.56 -25.49 2.65
C HIS A 141 -7.10 -25.21 2.28
N SER A 142 -6.81 -23.99 1.81
CA SER A 142 -5.45 -23.46 1.63
C SER A 142 -5.50 -21.99 1.25
N ALA A 143 -4.46 -21.23 1.60
CA ALA A 143 -4.11 -19.98 0.91
C ALA A 143 -3.35 -20.26 -0.40
N PHE A 144 -3.49 -19.39 -1.40
CA PHE A 144 -2.83 -19.50 -2.70
C PHE A 144 -2.21 -18.19 -3.13
N ASP A 145 -1.00 -18.28 -3.66
CA ASP A 145 -0.35 -17.22 -4.40
C ASP A 145 0.23 -17.82 -5.68
N LEU A 146 -0.42 -17.56 -6.81
CA LEU A 146 -0.12 -18.14 -8.12
C LEU A 146 0.37 -17.03 -9.05
N ILE A 147 1.68 -16.94 -9.20
CA ILE A 147 2.35 -15.90 -9.98
C ILE A 147 2.96 -16.54 -11.24
N GLY A 148 2.70 -15.99 -12.42
CA GLY A 148 3.34 -16.45 -13.65
C GLY A 148 2.43 -17.12 -14.68
N ASP A 149 3.02 -17.79 -15.68
CA ASP A 149 2.29 -18.29 -16.84
C ASP A 149 1.44 -19.52 -16.49
N LEU A 150 0.15 -19.32 -16.19
CA LEU A 150 -0.77 -20.41 -15.84
C LEU A 150 -1.53 -20.88 -17.07
N SER A 151 -1.51 -22.19 -17.32
CA SER A 151 -2.33 -22.82 -18.36
C SER A 151 -3.68 -23.31 -17.83
N SER A 152 -3.71 -23.94 -16.65
CA SER A 152 -4.94 -24.37 -15.99
C SER A 152 -4.75 -24.51 -14.47
N VAL A 153 -5.80 -24.17 -13.71
CA VAL A 153 -5.85 -24.32 -12.26
C VAL A 153 -7.12 -25.06 -11.88
N GLN A 154 -6.99 -26.27 -11.33
CA GLN A 154 -8.10 -27.15 -10.99
C GLN A 154 -8.20 -27.36 -9.47
N LEU A 155 -9.16 -26.69 -8.84
CA LEU A 155 -9.42 -26.74 -7.40
C LEU A 155 -10.94 -26.98 -7.14
N PRO A 156 -11.51 -28.09 -7.65
CA PRO A 156 -12.96 -28.28 -7.75
C PRO A 156 -13.69 -28.33 -6.39
N VAL A 157 -13.01 -28.75 -5.32
CA VAL A 157 -13.62 -28.91 -3.99
C VAL A 157 -13.11 -27.90 -2.95
N LEU A 158 -12.33 -26.89 -3.36
CA LEU A 158 -11.86 -25.86 -2.44
C LEU A 158 -13.06 -25.11 -1.85
N VAL A 159 -13.27 -25.21 -0.54
CA VAL A 159 -14.44 -24.64 0.14
C VAL A 159 -14.09 -23.30 0.77
N ASN A 160 -12.96 -23.24 1.49
CA ASN A 160 -12.50 -22.02 2.14
C ASN A 160 -11.04 -21.73 1.80
N SER A 161 -10.72 -20.45 1.64
CA SER A 161 -9.35 -19.96 1.55
C SER A 161 -9.18 -18.70 2.39
N SER A 162 -8.04 -18.51 3.04
CA SER A 162 -7.73 -17.23 3.68
C SER A 162 -7.21 -16.20 2.67
N ASP A 163 -6.63 -16.65 1.55
CA ASP A 163 -6.06 -15.76 0.53
C ASP A 163 -5.99 -16.49 -0.82
N ILE A 164 -6.37 -15.82 -1.89
CA ILE A 164 -6.21 -16.31 -3.26
C ILE A 164 -5.70 -15.13 -4.09
N GLN A 165 -4.42 -15.20 -4.44
CA GLN A 165 -3.77 -14.27 -5.34
C GLN A 165 -3.40 -15.00 -6.64
N VAL A 166 -3.82 -14.46 -7.78
CA VAL A 166 -3.48 -14.99 -9.09
C VAL A 166 -2.99 -13.85 -9.98
N GLU A 167 -1.69 -13.84 -10.27
CA GLU A 167 -0.99 -12.79 -11.01
C GLU A 167 -0.15 -13.38 -12.15
N PRO A 168 -0.73 -13.53 -13.35
CA PRO A 168 0.04 -14.04 -14.47
C PRO A 168 1.16 -13.08 -14.86
N ARG A 169 2.37 -13.63 -15.03
CA ARG A 169 3.52 -12.92 -15.60
C ARG A 169 3.75 -13.43 -17.02
N GLY A 170 3.26 -12.70 -18.01
CA GLY A 170 3.47 -13.02 -19.42
C GLY A 170 3.08 -11.83 -20.29
N GLU A 171 3.59 -11.81 -21.52
CA GLU A 171 3.09 -10.90 -22.56
C GLU A 171 1.57 -11.02 -22.65
N PHE A 172 0.89 -9.89 -22.86
CA PHE A 172 -0.55 -9.63 -22.72
C PHE A 172 -1.52 -10.53 -23.53
N ASP A 173 -1.08 -11.67 -24.05
CA ASP A 173 -1.85 -12.52 -24.97
C ASP A 173 -2.24 -13.89 -24.38
N GLN A 174 -1.63 -14.33 -23.27
CA GLN A 174 -1.98 -15.62 -22.67
C GLN A 174 -3.15 -15.49 -21.70
N SER A 175 -4.29 -16.09 -22.08
CA SER A 175 -5.46 -16.18 -21.22
C SER A 175 -5.50 -17.49 -20.43
N TYR A 176 -5.81 -17.43 -19.14
CA TYR A 176 -5.93 -18.60 -18.27
C TYR A 176 -7.38 -18.80 -17.81
N GLY A 177 -7.75 -20.03 -17.43
CA GLY A 177 -9.07 -20.34 -16.87
C GLY A 177 -8.97 -20.61 -15.38
N LEU A 178 -9.83 -19.97 -14.58
CA LEU A 178 -9.96 -20.24 -13.14
C LEU A 178 -11.41 -20.59 -12.80
N SER A 179 -11.62 -21.80 -12.28
CA SER A 179 -12.94 -22.25 -11.83
C SER A 179 -12.83 -22.82 -10.42
N LEU A 180 -13.54 -22.19 -9.48
CA LEU A 180 -13.60 -22.58 -8.07
C LEU A 180 -15.07 -22.86 -7.68
N PRO A 181 -15.67 -23.96 -8.21
CA PRO A 181 -17.10 -24.19 -8.13
C PRO A 181 -17.63 -24.40 -6.71
N SER A 182 -16.78 -24.85 -5.78
CA SER A 182 -17.15 -25.13 -4.39
C SER A 182 -16.74 -24.03 -3.41
N LEU A 183 -16.05 -22.97 -3.86
CA LEU A 183 -15.51 -21.94 -2.98
C LEU A 183 -16.67 -21.13 -2.40
N ARG A 184 -16.76 -21.07 -1.07
CA ARG A 184 -17.81 -20.37 -0.32
C ARG A 184 -17.28 -19.17 0.44
N ILE A 185 -16.10 -19.30 1.04
CA ILE A 185 -15.52 -18.28 1.90
C ILE A 185 -14.09 -17.99 1.45
N VAL A 186 -13.78 -16.71 1.27
CA VAL A 186 -12.42 -16.25 1.03
C VAL A 186 -12.03 -15.13 2.00
N GLY A 187 -10.79 -15.09 2.46
CA GLY A 187 -10.24 -13.92 3.12
C GLY A 187 -9.99 -12.83 2.09
N ASN A 188 -8.85 -12.86 1.42
CA ASN A 188 -8.56 -11.96 0.29
C ASN A 188 -8.66 -12.69 -1.06
N LEU A 189 -9.19 -12.02 -2.07
CA LEU A 189 -9.20 -12.48 -3.45
C LEU A 189 -8.58 -11.38 -4.33
N LYS A 190 -7.44 -11.65 -4.94
CA LYS A 190 -6.80 -10.77 -5.92
C LYS A 190 -6.53 -11.52 -7.21
N MET A 191 -7.00 -11.00 -8.32
CA MET A 191 -6.80 -11.59 -9.63
C MET A 191 -6.48 -10.55 -10.68
N THR A 192 -5.41 -10.78 -11.43
CA THR A 192 -4.99 -9.91 -12.53
C THR A 192 -4.78 -10.72 -13.82
N GLY A 193 -4.51 -10.03 -14.93
CA GLY A 193 -4.18 -10.66 -16.22
C GLY A 193 -5.39 -11.08 -17.05
N MET A 194 -5.19 -11.87 -18.11
CA MET A 194 -6.26 -12.23 -19.04
C MET A 194 -7.03 -13.47 -18.60
N LEU A 195 -8.31 -13.32 -18.26
CA LEU A 195 -9.19 -14.43 -17.92
C LEU A 195 -9.94 -14.95 -19.16
N SER A 196 -9.69 -16.20 -19.53
CA SER A 196 -10.46 -16.93 -20.55
C SER A 196 -11.81 -17.39 -20.00
N GLU A 197 -11.81 -17.91 -18.77
CA GLU A 197 -12.96 -18.41 -18.04
C GLU A 197 -12.78 -18.09 -16.55
N PHE A 198 -13.89 -17.72 -15.91
CA PHE A 198 -13.90 -17.36 -14.50
C PHE A 198 -15.24 -17.74 -13.88
N SER A 199 -15.23 -18.56 -12.82
CA SER A 199 -16.47 -19.01 -12.17
C SER A 199 -16.28 -19.32 -10.68
N MET A 200 -17.13 -18.72 -9.84
CA MET A 200 -17.20 -18.97 -8.38
C MET A 200 -18.68 -18.95 -7.91
N PRO A 201 -19.53 -19.88 -8.39
CA PRO A 201 -20.98 -19.81 -8.22
C PRO A 201 -21.46 -19.95 -6.76
N GLN A 202 -20.64 -20.52 -5.88
CA GLN A 202 -20.97 -20.75 -4.46
C GLN A 202 -20.32 -19.72 -3.52
N LEU A 203 -19.62 -18.71 -4.04
CA LEU A 203 -18.92 -17.73 -3.20
C LEU A 203 -19.95 -16.90 -2.41
N GLU A 204 -19.96 -17.03 -1.09
CA GLU A 204 -20.92 -16.42 -0.17
C GLU A 204 -20.33 -15.22 0.59
N THR A 205 -19.07 -15.29 1.00
CA THR A 205 -18.46 -14.31 1.91
C THR A 205 -17.01 -14.01 1.57
N ILE A 206 -16.64 -12.73 1.62
CA ILE A 206 -15.27 -12.23 1.50
C ILE A 206 -14.91 -11.41 2.74
N TYR A 207 -13.88 -11.79 3.50
CA TYR A 207 -13.49 -11.06 4.73
C TYR A 207 -12.49 -9.92 4.50
N GLY A 208 -11.77 -9.94 3.39
CA GLY A 208 -10.73 -8.98 3.02
C GLY A 208 -10.99 -8.37 1.65
N ASN A 209 -9.94 -8.01 0.94
CA ASN A 209 -10.05 -7.35 -0.35
C ASN A 209 -10.52 -8.30 -1.45
N PHE A 210 -11.32 -7.77 -2.37
CA PHE A 210 -11.79 -8.45 -3.55
C PHE A 210 -11.42 -7.61 -4.77
N ILE A 211 -10.38 -8.00 -5.50
CA ILE A 211 -9.80 -7.21 -6.58
C ILE A 211 -9.71 -8.08 -7.83
N ILE A 212 -10.39 -7.69 -8.91
CA ILE A 212 -10.36 -8.38 -10.20
C ILE A 212 -10.02 -7.36 -11.30
N HIS A 213 -8.77 -7.37 -11.76
CA HIS A 213 -8.22 -6.51 -12.81
C HIS A 213 -7.90 -7.31 -14.07
N PRO A 214 -8.91 -7.61 -14.90
CA PRO A 214 -8.67 -8.34 -16.13
C PRO A 214 -7.95 -7.44 -17.13
N ASN A 215 -6.78 -7.84 -17.61
CA ASN A 215 -6.04 -7.17 -18.69
C ASN A 215 -6.59 -7.53 -20.08
N ASN A 216 -7.92 -7.72 -20.19
CA ASN A 216 -8.58 -8.16 -21.41
C ASN A 216 -8.91 -6.96 -22.31
N LEU A 217 -7.90 -6.33 -22.91
CA LEU A 217 -8.08 -5.30 -23.93
C LEU A 217 -8.88 -5.89 -25.12
N GLY A 218 -10.19 -5.65 -25.16
CA GLY A 218 -11.08 -6.00 -26.28
C GLY A 218 -12.02 -7.21 -26.08
N LYS A 219 -11.80 -8.07 -25.08
CA LYS A 219 -12.72 -9.20 -24.78
C LYS A 219 -13.45 -8.96 -23.46
N ARG A 220 -14.56 -8.25 -23.55
CA ARG A 220 -15.40 -7.94 -22.39
C ARG A 220 -16.03 -9.22 -21.82
N LYS A 221 -15.89 -9.44 -20.51
CA LYS A 221 -16.42 -10.63 -19.82
C LYS A 221 -17.57 -10.26 -18.88
N SER A 222 -18.41 -11.26 -18.65
CA SER A 222 -19.50 -11.20 -17.67
C SER A 222 -19.04 -11.91 -16.39
N TYR A 223 -19.26 -11.27 -15.25
CA TYR A 223 -18.96 -11.83 -13.93
C TYR A 223 -20.27 -12.03 -13.17
N ASP A 224 -20.47 -13.23 -12.64
CA ASP A 224 -21.68 -13.60 -11.90
C ASP A 224 -21.30 -14.27 -10.59
N PHE A 225 -21.74 -13.68 -9.48
CA PHE A 225 -21.55 -14.21 -8.12
C PHE A 225 -22.92 -14.35 -7.47
N PRO A 226 -23.72 -15.35 -7.89
CA PRO A 226 -25.13 -15.46 -7.51
C PRO A 226 -25.32 -15.73 -6.02
N ALA A 227 -24.31 -16.30 -5.35
CA ALA A 227 -24.35 -16.61 -3.93
C ALA A 227 -23.73 -15.53 -3.02
N LEU A 228 -23.08 -14.49 -3.58
CA LEU A 228 -22.29 -13.55 -2.77
C LEU A 228 -23.23 -12.67 -1.93
N ARG A 229 -23.09 -12.76 -0.60
CA ARG A 229 -23.96 -12.09 0.37
C ARG A 229 -23.27 -10.94 1.08
N SER A 230 -21.98 -11.06 1.36
CA SER A 230 -21.28 -10.04 2.16
C SER A 230 -19.80 -9.96 1.81
N THR A 231 -19.30 -8.73 1.75
CA THR A 231 -17.87 -8.43 1.92
C THR A 231 -17.65 -7.67 3.23
N SER A 232 -16.42 -7.67 3.72
CA SER A 232 -16.05 -6.88 4.90
C SER A 232 -16.26 -5.38 4.65
N ILE A 233 -16.79 -4.68 5.64
CA ILE A 233 -17.05 -3.23 5.56
C ILE A 233 -15.76 -2.40 5.43
N ASN A 234 -14.61 -2.98 5.81
CA ASN A 234 -13.30 -2.35 5.73
C ASN A 234 -12.50 -2.79 4.49
N SER A 235 -13.11 -3.58 3.60
CA SER A 235 -12.43 -4.05 2.39
C SER A 235 -12.73 -3.19 1.16
N ILE A 236 -11.90 -3.38 0.14
CA ILE A 236 -12.13 -2.87 -1.21
C ILE A 236 -12.73 -4.00 -2.05
N PHE A 237 -13.84 -3.72 -2.73
CA PHE A 237 -14.43 -4.55 -3.77
C PHE A 237 -14.20 -3.85 -5.11
N GLU A 238 -13.18 -4.26 -5.85
CA GLU A 238 -12.74 -3.64 -7.09
C GLU A 238 -12.90 -4.61 -8.25
N ILE A 239 -13.64 -4.21 -9.30
CA ILE A 239 -13.71 -4.96 -10.55
C ILE A 239 -13.60 -4.01 -11.73
N SER A 240 -12.65 -4.30 -12.62
CA SER A 240 -12.36 -3.49 -13.80
C SER A 240 -12.78 -4.15 -15.12
N HIS A 241 -13.04 -3.33 -16.14
CA HIS A 241 -13.35 -3.70 -17.53
C HIS A 241 -14.53 -4.68 -17.73
N VAL A 242 -15.55 -4.62 -16.87
CA VAL A 242 -16.69 -5.54 -16.95
C VAL A 242 -17.67 -5.21 -18.08
N LYS A 243 -18.31 -6.24 -18.65
CA LYS A 243 -19.50 -6.11 -19.52
C LYS A 243 -20.80 -6.18 -18.73
N TYR A 244 -20.81 -7.09 -17.76
CA TYR A 244 -21.95 -7.45 -16.94
C TYR A 244 -21.43 -7.92 -15.60
N LEU A 245 -22.07 -7.46 -14.53
CA LEU A 245 -21.79 -7.85 -13.15
C LEU A 245 -23.11 -8.16 -12.46
N SER A 246 -23.25 -9.38 -11.94
CA SER A 246 -24.44 -9.85 -11.24
C SER A 246 -24.09 -10.21 -9.79
N LEU A 247 -24.67 -9.46 -8.85
CA LEU A 247 -24.52 -9.62 -7.39
C LEU A 247 -25.91 -9.60 -6.71
N PRO A 248 -26.83 -10.52 -7.08
CA PRO A 248 -28.24 -10.41 -6.71
C PRO A 248 -28.50 -10.53 -5.21
N LEU A 249 -27.61 -11.21 -4.48
CA LEU A 249 -27.75 -11.48 -3.05
C LEU A 249 -26.83 -10.63 -2.16
N LEU A 250 -26.04 -9.71 -2.73
CA LEU A 250 -25.09 -8.90 -1.96
C LEU A 250 -25.86 -7.95 -1.04
N VAL A 251 -25.75 -8.16 0.27
CA VAL A 251 -26.41 -7.39 1.32
C VAL A 251 -25.51 -6.30 1.87
N SER A 252 -24.24 -6.62 2.13
CA SER A 252 -23.28 -5.68 2.70
C SER A 252 -21.95 -5.70 1.96
N SER A 253 -21.32 -4.55 1.81
CA SER A 253 -20.00 -4.41 1.18
C SER A 253 -19.14 -3.35 1.87
N GLY A 254 -17.84 -3.37 1.61
CA GLY A 254 -16.92 -2.30 2.00
C GLY A 254 -17.02 -1.10 1.08
N SER A 255 -15.88 -0.61 0.59
CA SER A 255 -15.84 0.34 -0.52
C SER A 255 -15.91 -0.44 -1.84
N MET A 256 -16.86 -0.12 -2.70
CA MET A 256 -17.01 -0.72 -4.01
C MET A 256 -16.46 0.21 -5.09
N GLU A 257 -15.64 -0.34 -5.97
CA GLU A 257 -15.09 0.32 -7.13
C GLU A 257 -15.33 -0.54 -8.38
N ILE A 258 -16.06 0.00 -9.35
CA ILE A 258 -16.49 -0.74 -10.53
C ILE A 258 -16.17 0.08 -11.78
N ALA A 259 -15.23 -0.38 -12.58
CA ALA A 259 -14.92 0.22 -13.87
C ALA A 259 -15.54 -0.61 -15.02
N THR A 260 -16.38 0.05 -15.82
CA THR A 260 -17.15 -0.57 -16.91
C THR A 260 -16.62 -0.14 -18.28
N SER A 261 -16.53 -1.05 -19.24
CA SER A 261 -16.02 -0.73 -20.59
C SER A 261 -17.11 -0.68 -21.67
N ALA A 262 -18.36 -0.99 -21.30
CA ALA A 262 -19.53 -1.03 -22.16
C ALA A 262 -20.74 -0.48 -21.41
N GLY A 263 -21.73 0.04 -22.14
CA GLY A 263 -23.04 0.42 -21.60
C GLY A 263 -23.61 -0.65 -20.69
N MET A 264 -23.40 -0.50 -19.38
CA MET A 264 -23.78 -1.46 -18.36
C MET A 264 -24.82 -0.83 -17.44
N GLU A 265 -25.89 -1.58 -17.21
CA GLU A 265 -26.82 -1.32 -16.12
C GLU A 265 -26.27 -1.98 -14.86
N VAL A 266 -26.03 -1.18 -13.83
CA VAL A 266 -25.58 -1.66 -12.52
C VAL A 266 -26.81 -1.83 -11.64
N ASN A 267 -27.09 -3.04 -11.19
CA ASN A 267 -28.25 -3.31 -10.33
C ASN A 267 -27.84 -4.18 -9.13
N PHE A 268 -27.97 -3.63 -7.93
CA PHE A 268 -27.76 -4.33 -6.67
C PHE A 268 -29.07 -4.37 -5.87
N PRO A 269 -29.96 -5.33 -6.14
CA PRO A 269 -31.31 -5.35 -5.59
C PRO A 269 -31.36 -5.63 -4.08
N SER A 270 -30.30 -6.23 -3.53
CA SER A 270 -30.23 -6.64 -2.11
C SER A 270 -29.30 -5.78 -1.26
N LEU A 271 -28.54 -4.86 -1.86
CA LEU A 271 -27.49 -4.10 -1.17
C LEU A 271 -28.08 -3.09 -0.21
N GLN A 272 -27.86 -3.31 1.09
CA GLN A 272 -28.36 -2.50 2.18
C GLN A 272 -27.27 -1.59 2.74
N ASP A 273 -26.05 -2.10 2.93
CA ASP A 273 -25.01 -1.38 3.64
C ASP A 273 -23.69 -1.40 2.86
N THR A 274 -23.10 -0.23 2.63
CA THR A 274 -21.78 -0.10 2.01
C THR A 274 -21.10 1.17 2.49
N LYS A 275 -19.77 1.23 2.43
CA LYS A 275 -19.05 2.46 2.80
C LYS A 275 -19.08 3.46 1.65
N ASN A 276 -18.51 3.08 0.50
CA ASN A 276 -18.40 3.93 -0.67
C ASN A 276 -18.86 3.16 -1.91
N ILE A 277 -19.50 3.84 -2.85
CA ILE A 277 -19.84 3.30 -4.18
C ILE A 277 -19.20 4.18 -5.24
N ASN A 278 -18.16 3.69 -5.89
CA ASN A 278 -17.47 4.35 -6.99
C ASN A 278 -17.71 3.55 -8.28
N ILE A 279 -18.33 4.16 -9.28
CA ILE A 279 -18.62 3.52 -10.56
C ILE A 279 -18.12 4.40 -11.69
N TYR A 280 -17.26 3.85 -12.54
CA TYR A 280 -16.62 4.54 -13.65
C TYR A 280 -16.92 3.86 -14.99
N GLY A 281 -16.77 4.61 -16.09
CA GLY A 281 -16.77 4.07 -17.44
C GLY A 281 -18.10 4.24 -18.19
N SER A 282 -18.53 3.26 -18.99
CA SER A 282 -19.77 3.41 -19.79
C SER A 282 -21.01 2.90 -19.04
N VAL A 283 -21.59 3.69 -18.15
CA VAL A 283 -22.73 3.26 -17.31
C VAL A 283 -24.03 3.88 -17.82
N THR A 284 -25.07 3.07 -18.04
CA THR A 284 -26.38 3.57 -18.51
C THR A 284 -27.33 3.89 -17.35
N ASP A 285 -27.28 3.09 -16.29
CA ASP A 285 -28.14 3.23 -15.12
C ASP A 285 -27.51 2.55 -13.89
N VAL A 286 -27.87 3.03 -12.70
CA VAL A 286 -27.42 2.49 -11.40
C VAL A 286 -28.62 2.38 -10.45
N GLN A 287 -28.97 1.15 -10.08
CA GLN A 287 -30.10 0.82 -9.23
C GLN A 287 -29.64 0.15 -7.94
N VAL A 288 -29.91 0.79 -6.79
CA VAL A 288 -29.63 0.27 -5.44
C VAL A 288 -30.83 0.48 -4.52
N PRO A 289 -31.99 -0.14 -4.83
CA PRO A 289 -33.30 0.26 -4.32
C PRO A 289 -33.51 0.07 -2.81
N VAL A 290 -32.69 -0.76 -2.15
CA VAL A 290 -32.82 -1.09 -0.72
C VAL A 290 -31.66 -0.54 0.12
N LEU A 291 -30.89 0.40 -0.41
CA LEU A 291 -29.73 0.99 0.26
C LEU A 291 -30.15 1.75 1.53
N LYS A 292 -29.64 1.32 2.66
CA LYS A 292 -29.90 1.87 4.00
C LYS A 292 -28.75 2.72 4.51
N SER A 293 -27.50 2.41 4.16
CA SER A 293 -26.32 3.13 4.63
C SER A 293 -25.26 3.23 3.53
N VAL A 294 -24.77 4.44 3.29
CA VAL A 294 -23.63 4.76 2.43
C VAL A 294 -22.99 6.08 2.88
N ASP A 295 -21.66 6.13 2.96
CA ASP A 295 -20.91 7.35 3.25
C ASP A 295 -20.75 8.19 1.96
N SER A 296 -20.33 7.59 0.84
CA SER A 296 -20.22 8.31 -0.43
C SER A 296 -20.63 7.48 -1.65
N MET A 297 -21.16 8.17 -2.67
CA MET A 297 -21.53 7.56 -3.94
C MET A 297 -21.10 8.45 -5.11
N HIS A 298 -20.14 7.98 -5.89
CA HIS A 298 -19.58 8.66 -7.05
C HIS A 298 -19.80 7.84 -8.32
N ILE A 299 -20.47 8.43 -9.30
CA ILE A 299 -20.80 7.78 -10.56
C ILE A 299 -20.33 8.66 -11.72
N GLN A 300 -19.36 8.18 -12.50
CA GLN A 300 -18.85 8.86 -13.68
C GLN A 300 -19.09 8.02 -14.92
N SER A 301 -19.97 8.52 -15.80
CA SER A 301 -20.29 7.84 -17.05
C SER A 301 -19.71 8.53 -18.29
N ALA A 302 -19.07 7.78 -19.18
CA ALA A 302 -18.64 8.23 -20.50
C ALA A 302 -19.82 8.39 -21.49
N ILE A 303 -21.00 7.84 -21.15
CA ILE A 303 -22.22 7.93 -21.93
C ILE A 303 -23.31 8.68 -21.15
N GLU A 304 -24.48 8.86 -21.75
CA GLU A 304 -25.61 9.45 -21.04
C GLU A 304 -26.09 8.48 -19.94
N ILE A 305 -26.22 8.99 -18.72
CA ILE A 305 -26.61 8.22 -17.54
C ILE A 305 -27.81 8.86 -16.85
N ASN A 306 -28.78 8.04 -16.44
CA ASN A 306 -29.90 8.47 -15.63
C ASN A 306 -29.58 8.38 -14.13
N CYS A 307 -29.20 9.50 -13.53
CA CYS A 307 -28.86 9.59 -12.11
C CYS A 307 -30.08 9.61 -11.15
N THR A 308 -31.31 9.47 -11.65
CA THR A 308 -32.52 9.63 -10.83
C THR A 308 -32.66 8.53 -9.78
N SER A 309 -32.39 7.27 -10.16
CA SER A 309 -32.51 6.12 -9.26
C SER A 309 -31.45 6.16 -8.15
N SER A 310 -30.18 6.32 -8.52
CA SER A 310 -29.05 6.41 -7.59
C SER A 310 -29.15 7.58 -6.62
N SER A 311 -29.54 8.77 -7.10
CA SER A 311 -29.73 9.95 -6.22
C SER A 311 -30.88 9.77 -5.24
N GLY A 312 -31.97 9.12 -5.65
CA GLY A 312 -33.08 8.76 -4.77
C GLY A 312 -32.64 7.80 -3.66
N ALA A 313 -31.87 6.77 -4.01
CA ALA A 313 -31.35 5.80 -3.05
C ALA A 313 -30.35 6.41 -2.07
N PHE A 314 -29.41 7.24 -2.54
CA PHE A 314 -28.47 7.95 -1.67
C PHE A 314 -29.18 8.89 -0.68
N ARG A 315 -30.24 9.59 -1.11
CA ARG A 315 -31.04 10.41 -0.18
C ARG A 315 -31.79 9.55 0.85
N ALA A 316 -32.25 8.37 0.44
CA ALA A 316 -32.98 7.45 1.30
C ALA A 316 -32.08 6.80 2.37
N SER A 317 -30.78 6.63 2.13
CA SER A 317 -29.82 6.06 3.08
C SER A 317 -29.49 6.96 4.28
N LYS A 318 -29.89 8.25 4.24
CA LYS A 318 -29.63 9.23 5.31
C LYS A 318 -28.13 9.29 5.68
N PRO A 319 -27.27 9.78 4.79
CA PRO A 319 -25.85 9.99 5.08
C PRO A 319 -25.66 10.67 6.44
N THR A 320 -24.74 10.14 7.24
CA THR A 320 -24.60 10.49 8.66
C THR A 320 -23.69 11.69 8.88
N LYS A 321 -22.82 12.01 7.92
CA LYS A 321 -21.83 13.08 8.04
C LYS A 321 -22.02 14.15 6.96
N PRO A 322 -21.67 15.42 7.24
CA PRO A 322 -21.65 16.47 6.22
C PRO A 322 -20.66 16.21 5.07
N THR A 323 -19.65 15.37 5.31
CA THR A 323 -18.63 14.96 4.32
C THR A 323 -19.15 13.92 3.34
N ASP A 324 -20.32 13.34 3.60
CA ASP A 324 -20.92 12.33 2.75
C ASP A 324 -21.35 12.97 1.43
N SER A 325 -20.81 12.48 0.32
CA SER A 325 -20.98 13.11 -0.99
C SER A 325 -21.70 12.19 -1.98
N TYR A 326 -22.54 12.81 -2.80
CA TYR A 326 -23.14 12.18 -3.97
C TYR A 326 -22.75 12.98 -5.20
N SER A 327 -22.12 12.30 -6.15
CA SER A 327 -21.84 12.86 -7.46
C SER A 327 -22.23 11.85 -8.53
N CYS A 328 -22.92 12.33 -9.55
CA CYS A 328 -23.29 11.54 -10.70
C CYS A 328 -23.21 12.43 -11.93
N GLU A 329 -22.18 12.21 -12.73
CA GLU A 329 -21.83 13.09 -13.83
C GLU A 329 -21.49 12.33 -15.10
N ARG A 330 -21.77 12.99 -16.23
CA ARG A 330 -21.32 12.54 -17.52
C ARG A 330 -19.95 13.14 -17.80
N ILE A 331 -18.95 12.29 -18.00
CA ILE A 331 -17.65 12.70 -18.52
C ILE A 331 -17.90 13.23 -19.94
N ARG A 332 -17.84 14.55 -20.08
CA ARG A 332 -17.79 15.18 -21.40
C ARG A 332 -16.39 14.94 -21.95
N LEU A 333 -16.19 13.79 -22.58
CA LEU A 333 -15.03 13.59 -23.45
C LEU A 333 -15.12 14.69 -24.51
N LYS A 334 -14.34 15.76 -24.33
CA LYS A 334 -14.18 16.80 -25.34
C LYS A 334 -13.67 16.05 -26.56
N ALA A 335 -14.54 15.84 -27.55
CA ALA A 335 -14.15 15.22 -28.80
C ALA A 335 -12.96 16.02 -29.33
N THR A 336 -11.76 15.47 -29.23
CA THR A 336 -10.57 16.02 -29.87
C THR A 336 -10.87 15.91 -31.35
N LYS A 337 -11.37 17.01 -31.92
CA LYS A 337 -11.47 17.15 -33.36
C LYS A 337 -10.04 17.05 -33.88
N THR A 338 -9.62 15.85 -34.24
CA THR A 338 -8.46 15.66 -35.11
C THR A 338 -8.72 16.54 -36.33
N PRO A 339 -7.82 17.50 -36.65
CA PRO A 339 -8.06 18.46 -37.71
C PRO A 339 -8.19 17.70 -39.03
N ALA A 340 -9.43 17.54 -39.49
CA ALA A 340 -9.69 17.10 -40.84
C ALA A 340 -9.11 18.16 -41.77
N HIS A 341 -8.21 17.73 -42.67
CA HIS A 341 -7.61 18.57 -43.70
C HIS A 341 -8.66 19.51 -44.32
N VAL A 342 -8.44 20.81 -44.14
CA VAL A 342 -9.27 21.88 -44.67
C VAL A 342 -9.09 21.94 -46.19
N GLY A 343 -10.07 21.40 -46.92
CA GLY A 343 -10.31 21.74 -48.32
C GLY A 343 -11.03 23.09 -48.38
N LEU A 344 -10.28 24.14 -48.71
CA LEU A 344 -10.80 25.48 -48.99
C LEU A 344 -11.70 25.47 -50.24
N ALA A 345 -12.98 25.76 -50.07
CA ALA A 345 -13.86 26.19 -51.15
C ALA A 345 -14.58 27.47 -50.71
N MET A 346 -14.14 28.59 -51.27
CA MET A 346 -14.77 29.89 -51.11
C MET A 346 -16.10 29.91 -51.88
N GLY A 347 -17.17 30.35 -51.22
CA GLY A 347 -18.45 30.65 -51.85
C GLY A 347 -19.11 31.82 -51.15
N LEU A 348 -19.00 33.01 -51.77
CA LEU A 348 -19.68 34.23 -51.39
C LEU A 348 -21.21 34.07 -51.45
N GLY A 349 -21.91 34.50 -50.41
CA GLY A 349 -23.36 34.63 -50.39
C GLY A 349 -23.82 35.58 -49.30
N LEU A 350 -24.12 36.82 -49.71
CA LEU A 350 -24.65 37.92 -48.91
C LEU A 350 -25.97 37.54 -48.22
N GLY A 351 -26.13 37.95 -46.96
CA GLY A 351 -27.40 37.82 -46.22
C GLY A 351 -27.37 38.59 -44.90
N LEU A 352 -27.62 39.89 -44.99
CA LEU A 352 -27.84 40.80 -43.85
C LEU A 352 -29.01 40.31 -42.98
N GLY A 353 -28.78 40.11 -41.68
CA GLY A 353 -29.87 40.03 -40.71
C GLY A 353 -29.69 39.10 -39.51
N PHE A 354 -28.60 39.20 -38.73
CA PHE A 354 -28.50 38.47 -37.45
C PHE A 354 -27.70 39.19 -36.34
N ALA A 355 -27.58 40.52 -36.39
CA ALA A 355 -26.81 41.28 -35.40
C ALA A 355 -27.58 41.64 -34.11
N ALA A 356 -28.90 41.45 -34.05
CA ALA A 356 -29.71 41.92 -32.92
C ALA A 356 -30.04 40.83 -31.87
N VAL A 357 -29.77 39.55 -32.14
CA VAL A 357 -30.14 38.45 -31.21
C VAL A 357 -28.94 37.98 -30.37
N MET A 358 -27.70 38.18 -30.83
CA MET A 358 -26.50 37.78 -30.08
C MET A 358 -26.14 38.74 -28.93
N GLY A 359 -26.61 39.99 -28.96
CA GLY A 359 -26.32 40.98 -27.90
C GLY A 359 -27.08 40.74 -26.59
N ILE A 360 -28.21 40.03 -26.62
CA ILE A 360 -29.05 39.81 -25.43
C ILE A 360 -28.71 38.48 -24.75
N THR A 361 -28.17 37.50 -25.47
CA THR A 361 -27.67 36.25 -24.86
C THR A 361 -26.31 36.45 -24.18
N TYR A 362 -25.49 37.39 -24.65
CA TYR A 362 -24.20 37.72 -24.03
C TYR A 362 -24.36 38.47 -22.69
N LEU A 363 -25.32 39.39 -22.59
CA LEU A 363 -25.56 40.18 -21.37
C LEU A 363 -26.28 39.42 -20.24
N VAL A 364 -26.92 38.28 -20.52
CA VAL A 364 -27.56 37.45 -19.48
C VAL A 364 -26.60 36.40 -18.90
N LEU A 365 -25.48 36.12 -19.57
CA LEU A 365 -24.41 35.26 -19.02
C LEU A 365 -23.48 36.04 -18.07
N GLU A 366 -23.19 37.32 -18.31
CA GLU A 366 -22.37 38.13 -17.40
C GLU A 366 -23.08 38.54 -16.09
N PHE A 367 -24.41 38.55 -16.04
CA PHE A 367 -25.14 38.98 -14.84
C PHE A 367 -25.38 37.88 -13.79
N ASN A 368 -25.07 36.61 -14.11
CA ASN A 368 -25.26 35.50 -13.17
C ASN A 368 -23.97 35.09 -12.43
N GLU A 369 -22.79 35.58 -12.85
CA GLU A 369 -21.53 35.44 -12.11
C GLU A 369 -21.34 36.53 -11.04
N GLY A 370 -22.13 37.61 -11.08
CA GLY A 370 -21.98 38.77 -10.20
C GLY A 370 -22.56 38.65 -8.77
N ILE A 371 -23.08 37.49 -8.34
CA ILE A 371 -23.75 37.38 -7.03
C ILE A 371 -23.00 36.50 -6.00
N ASN A 372 -21.94 35.77 -6.38
CA ASN A 372 -21.08 35.04 -5.43
C ASN A 372 -19.77 35.75 -5.07
N ALA A 373 -19.52 36.94 -5.60
CA ALA A 373 -18.30 37.69 -5.34
C ALA A 373 -18.34 38.41 -3.98
N LYS A 374 -18.03 37.68 -2.90
CA LYS A 374 -17.27 38.19 -1.75
C LYS A 374 -16.78 37.06 -0.85
N GLY A 375 -15.54 36.63 -1.12
CA GLY A 375 -14.72 35.81 -0.22
C GLY A 375 -14.32 34.48 -0.85
N ASN A 376 -13.11 34.42 -1.41
CA ASN A 376 -12.44 33.27 -2.04
C ASN A 376 -12.92 32.96 -3.46
N SER A 377 -12.19 33.48 -4.45
CA SER A 377 -12.38 33.02 -5.83
C SER A 377 -11.86 31.57 -5.94
N LEU A 378 -12.76 30.69 -6.37
CA LEU A 378 -12.52 29.27 -6.55
C LEU A 378 -12.06 29.02 -7.99
N CYS A 379 -10.90 28.39 -8.15
CA CYS A 379 -10.41 27.91 -9.43
C CYS A 379 -10.72 26.42 -9.54
N ASP A 380 -11.93 26.11 -9.99
CA ASP A 380 -12.27 24.75 -10.37
C ASP A 380 -11.69 24.47 -11.76
N THR A 381 -10.72 23.57 -11.80
CA THR A 381 -10.00 23.25 -13.04
C THR A 381 -10.68 22.12 -13.80
N GLY A 382 -11.40 21.23 -13.10
CA GLY A 382 -12.01 19.99 -13.60
C GLY A 382 -11.07 19.00 -14.31
N VAL A 383 -9.86 19.44 -14.65
CA VAL A 383 -8.78 18.77 -15.37
C VAL A 383 -7.49 19.42 -14.85
N GLY A 384 -6.48 18.62 -14.53
CA GLY A 384 -5.20 19.11 -14.01
C GLY A 384 -4.58 20.26 -14.82
N ILE A 385 -3.93 21.20 -14.13
CA ILE A 385 -3.17 22.30 -14.76
C ILE A 385 -1.76 21.82 -15.05
N TYR A 386 -1.43 21.57 -16.32
CA TYR A 386 -0.07 21.25 -16.74
C TYR A 386 0.73 22.53 -16.98
N VAL A 387 1.96 22.65 -16.45
CA VAL A 387 2.79 23.84 -16.62
C VAL A 387 4.23 23.50 -16.97
N LYS A 388 4.80 24.29 -17.89
CA LYS A 388 6.16 24.15 -18.40
C LYS A 388 7.10 25.25 -17.90
N SER A 389 6.55 26.30 -17.31
CA SER A 389 7.30 27.45 -16.79
C SER A 389 6.46 28.23 -15.78
N GLN A 390 7.10 29.06 -14.96
CA GLN A 390 6.41 29.97 -14.03
C GLN A 390 5.49 30.96 -14.77
N ALA A 391 5.92 31.47 -15.93
CA ALA A 391 5.11 32.40 -16.72
C ALA A 391 3.79 31.76 -17.21
N GLU A 392 3.81 30.47 -17.57
CA GLU A 392 2.61 29.73 -17.95
C GLU A 392 1.69 29.48 -16.75
N LEU A 393 2.27 29.20 -15.58
CA LEU A 393 1.53 29.05 -14.34
C LEU A 393 0.80 30.35 -13.95
N ASP A 394 1.51 31.48 -14.02
CA ASP A 394 0.98 32.81 -13.72
C ASP A 394 -0.11 33.25 -14.73
N ASP A 395 -0.06 32.78 -15.98
CA ASP A 395 -1.10 33.04 -16.99
C ASP A 395 -2.36 32.17 -16.78
N LYS A 396 -2.18 30.92 -16.32
CA LYS A 396 -3.29 29.98 -16.07
C LYS A 396 -4.01 30.24 -14.75
N ILE A 397 -3.31 30.75 -13.74
CA ILE A 397 -3.87 31.03 -12.41
C ILE A 397 -4.16 32.52 -12.30
N THR A 398 -5.44 32.89 -12.21
CA THR A 398 -5.81 34.29 -12.07
C THR A 398 -5.27 34.87 -10.76
N PRO A 399 -4.89 36.17 -10.72
CA PRO A 399 -4.42 36.80 -9.48
C PRO A 399 -5.42 36.79 -8.33
N GLU A 400 -6.71 36.52 -8.59
CA GLU A 400 -7.72 36.42 -7.55
C GLU A 400 -7.84 35.00 -6.98
N CYS A 401 -7.27 34.00 -7.65
CA CYS A 401 -7.34 32.60 -7.28
C CYS A 401 -6.74 32.37 -5.90
N ARG A 402 -7.50 31.75 -5.00
CA ARG A 402 -7.03 31.36 -3.65
C ARG A 402 -7.11 29.86 -3.41
N THR A 403 -8.07 29.20 -4.06
CA THR A 403 -8.33 27.77 -3.87
C THR A 403 -8.36 27.07 -5.22
N ILE A 404 -7.58 26.00 -5.37
CA ILE A 404 -7.58 25.13 -6.56
C ILE A 404 -8.25 23.80 -6.22
N THR A 405 -9.41 23.55 -6.83
CA THR A 405 -10.21 22.32 -6.64
C THR A 405 -10.43 21.60 -7.97
N GLY A 406 -10.86 20.33 -7.89
CA GLY A 406 -11.27 19.56 -9.08
C GLY A 406 -10.12 19.08 -9.97
N GLY A 407 -8.87 19.19 -9.51
CA GLY A 407 -7.66 18.77 -10.22
C GLY A 407 -6.39 19.29 -9.55
N GLY A 408 -5.25 18.68 -9.87
CA GLY A 408 -3.95 19.12 -9.36
C GLY A 408 -3.16 20.02 -10.31
N ILE A 409 -2.05 20.60 -9.82
CA ILE A 409 -1.03 21.22 -10.68
C ILE A 409 -0.01 20.17 -11.05
N PHE A 410 0.25 20.01 -12.35
CA PHE A 410 1.18 19.07 -12.95
C PHE A 410 2.37 19.83 -13.53
N ILE A 411 3.56 19.65 -12.95
CA ILE A 411 4.79 20.27 -13.45
C ILE A 411 5.38 19.35 -14.51
N GLU A 412 5.62 19.85 -15.73
CA GLU A 412 6.18 19.03 -16.82
C GLU A 412 7.72 18.89 -16.71
N ALA A 413 8.29 17.83 -17.32
CA ALA A 413 9.70 17.42 -17.18
C ALA A 413 10.76 18.44 -17.62
N TYR A 414 10.37 19.52 -18.27
CA TYR A 414 11.25 20.56 -18.81
C TYR A 414 10.95 21.93 -18.17
N TYR A 415 10.31 21.91 -17.00
CA TYR A 415 10.18 23.10 -16.16
C TYR A 415 11.53 23.46 -15.56
N GLU A 416 12.00 24.67 -15.84
CA GLU A 416 13.27 25.20 -15.31
C GLU A 416 13.03 26.35 -14.33
N GLY A 417 13.91 26.47 -13.34
CA GLY A 417 13.98 27.58 -12.40
C GLY A 417 13.17 27.37 -11.12
N LEU A 418 12.47 28.42 -10.69
CA LEU A 418 11.69 28.48 -9.46
C LEU A 418 10.21 28.22 -9.73
N PHE A 419 9.59 27.32 -8.97
CA PHE A 419 8.14 27.14 -8.93
C PHE A 419 7.55 27.84 -7.69
N ASN A 420 6.63 28.78 -7.90
CA ASN A 420 6.06 29.58 -6.82
C ASN A 420 4.53 29.72 -6.94
N LEU A 421 3.81 29.49 -5.83
CA LEU A 421 2.36 29.72 -5.67
C LEU A 421 2.06 30.73 -4.55
N SER A 422 2.55 31.95 -4.70
CA SER A 422 2.47 33.01 -3.68
C SER A 422 1.05 33.43 -3.27
N GLN A 423 0.01 33.07 -4.01
CA GLN A 423 -1.37 33.50 -3.74
C GLN A 423 -2.34 32.37 -3.38
N ILE A 424 -1.96 31.11 -3.61
CA ILE A 424 -2.83 29.97 -3.35
C ILE A 424 -2.74 29.61 -1.87
N THR A 425 -3.89 29.58 -1.19
CA THR A 425 -4.00 29.20 0.22
C THR A 425 -4.49 27.77 0.40
N ASN A 426 -5.21 27.22 -0.58
CA ASN A 426 -5.73 25.85 -0.53
C ASN A 426 -5.56 25.17 -1.89
N ILE A 427 -5.07 23.94 -1.88
CA ILE A 427 -5.01 23.11 -3.07
C ILE A 427 -5.50 21.70 -2.78
N SER A 428 -6.22 21.12 -3.73
CA SER A 428 -6.56 19.70 -3.70
C SER A 428 -5.31 18.83 -3.81
N SER A 429 -4.60 18.93 -4.95
CA SER A 429 -3.35 18.19 -5.15
C SER A 429 -2.30 18.99 -5.92
N ILE A 430 -1.02 18.73 -5.65
CA ILE A 430 0.10 19.13 -6.51
C ILE A 430 0.82 17.84 -6.86
N LEU A 431 0.99 17.56 -8.15
CA LEU A 431 1.60 16.33 -8.64
C LEU A 431 2.74 16.69 -9.59
N MET A 432 3.91 16.12 -9.37
CA MET A 432 5.04 16.18 -10.31
C MET A 432 4.98 15.01 -11.30
N PRO A 433 5.77 14.98 -12.40
CA PRO A 433 5.62 13.97 -13.45
C PRO A 433 5.53 12.56 -12.87
N GLU A 434 4.51 11.83 -13.31
CA GLU A 434 4.16 10.51 -12.77
C GLU A 434 5.11 9.41 -13.25
N GLU A 435 5.84 9.63 -14.34
CA GLU A 435 6.88 8.69 -14.78
C GLU A 435 7.94 8.62 -13.69
N GLU A 436 8.05 7.47 -13.00
CA GLU A 436 8.97 7.23 -11.87
C GLU A 436 10.43 7.54 -12.21
N ASP A 437 10.78 7.60 -13.50
CA ASP A 437 12.11 7.91 -14.03
C ASP A 437 12.21 9.28 -14.73
N ALA A 438 11.12 10.05 -14.83
CA ALA A 438 11.14 11.35 -15.46
C ALA A 438 11.69 12.40 -14.49
N SER A 439 12.99 12.63 -14.59
CA SER A 439 13.64 13.78 -13.95
C SER A 439 13.09 15.08 -14.51
N VAL A 440 12.96 16.10 -13.65
CA VAL A 440 12.77 17.51 -14.05
C VAL A 440 14.09 18.26 -13.89
N PRO A 441 15.09 18.01 -14.75
CA PRO A 441 16.38 18.68 -14.64
C PRO A 441 16.17 20.17 -14.87
N GLY A 442 16.55 20.98 -13.88
CA GLY A 442 16.43 22.43 -13.91
C GLY A 442 15.42 23.06 -12.94
N LEU A 443 14.51 22.30 -12.33
CA LEU A 443 13.69 22.84 -11.24
C LEU A 443 14.54 22.87 -9.95
N THR A 444 14.83 24.07 -9.44
CA THR A 444 15.78 24.25 -8.32
C THR A 444 15.09 24.45 -6.97
N GLU A 445 13.91 25.06 -6.96
CA GLU A 445 13.18 25.45 -5.75
C GLU A 445 11.66 25.39 -5.96
N ILE A 446 10.94 24.97 -4.91
CA ILE A 446 9.48 25.04 -4.81
C ILE A 446 9.10 25.87 -3.58
N LEU A 447 8.46 27.01 -3.79
CA LEU A 447 8.05 27.94 -2.74
C LEU A 447 6.52 28.10 -2.70
N LEU A 448 5.89 27.64 -1.62
CA LEU A 448 4.44 27.64 -1.43
C LEU A 448 4.05 28.55 -0.25
N ASP A 449 4.51 29.81 -0.30
CA ASP A 449 4.53 30.76 0.83
C ASP A 449 3.16 31.11 1.44
N SER A 450 2.10 30.95 0.65
CA SER A 450 0.73 31.24 1.09
C SER A 450 -0.10 30.00 1.31
N LEU A 451 0.41 28.80 1.01
CA LEU A 451 -0.38 27.58 1.11
C LEU A 451 -0.59 27.22 2.58
N GLU A 452 -1.86 27.06 2.98
CA GLU A 452 -2.28 26.76 4.35
C GLU A 452 -2.82 25.33 4.49
N TYR A 453 -3.43 24.81 3.42
CA TYR A 453 -4.09 23.50 3.41
C TYR A 453 -3.83 22.70 2.12
N ILE A 454 -3.57 21.41 2.28
CA ILE A 454 -3.49 20.42 1.20
C ILE A 454 -4.60 19.39 1.44
N GLU A 455 -5.65 19.42 0.62
CA GLU A 455 -6.83 18.57 0.81
C GLU A 455 -6.55 17.10 0.54
N ASP A 456 -5.75 16.81 -0.48
CA ASP A 456 -5.47 15.45 -0.91
C ASP A 456 -3.98 15.14 -0.89
N THR A 457 -3.22 15.50 -1.92
CA THR A 457 -1.82 15.06 -2.04
C THR A 457 -0.89 16.14 -2.57
N LEU A 458 0.18 16.44 -1.83
CA LEU A 458 1.39 17.07 -2.36
C LEU A 458 2.38 15.97 -2.70
N ARG A 459 2.58 15.69 -4.00
CA ARG A 459 3.55 14.71 -4.49
C ARG A 459 4.65 15.41 -5.29
N VAL A 460 5.87 15.27 -4.80
CA VAL A 460 7.10 15.88 -5.31
C VAL A 460 8.12 14.75 -5.49
N ARG A 461 8.29 14.23 -6.71
CA ARG A 461 9.18 13.10 -7.04
C ARG A 461 10.04 13.41 -8.26
N GLY A 462 11.18 12.72 -8.39
CA GLY A 462 12.03 12.77 -9.60
C GLY A 462 12.82 14.07 -9.75
N LEU A 463 13.40 14.58 -8.66
CA LEU A 463 13.96 15.93 -8.63
C LEU A 463 15.43 15.87 -8.30
N ASP A 464 16.23 15.85 -9.36
CA ASP A 464 17.69 15.83 -9.27
C ASP A 464 18.25 17.17 -8.74
N ASP A 465 17.63 18.28 -9.13
CA ASP A 465 18.19 19.63 -8.92
C ASP A 465 17.49 20.44 -7.82
N ILE A 466 16.39 19.94 -7.24
CA ILE A 466 15.73 20.67 -6.14
C ILE A 466 16.61 20.66 -4.91
N THR A 467 16.81 21.85 -4.36
CA THR A 467 17.48 22.03 -3.08
C THR A 467 16.48 22.43 -1.98
N VAL A 468 15.42 23.18 -2.31
CA VAL A 468 14.48 23.73 -1.32
C VAL A 468 13.03 23.43 -1.68
N LEU A 469 12.29 22.86 -0.72
CA LEU A 469 10.83 22.76 -0.74
C LEU A 469 10.27 23.42 0.53
N ALA A 470 9.68 24.61 0.37
CA ALA A 470 9.20 25.42 1.48
C ALA A 470 7.67 25.57 1.49
N LEU A 471 7.05 25.20 2.61
CA LEU A 471 5.62 25.29 2.88
C LEU A 471 5.38 26.00 4.23
N PRO A 472 5.75 27.28 4.34
CA PRO A 472 5.88 27.97 5.63
C PRO A 472 4.56 28.15 6.39
N LYS A 473 3.40 27.99 5.75
CA LYS A 473 2.08 28.20 6.36
C LYS A 473 1.18 26.97 6.37
N VAL A 474 1.61 25.85 5.78
CA VAL A 474 0.78 24.65 5.73
C VAL A 474 0.60 24.13 7.14
N SER A 475 -0.64 24.15 7.63
CA SER A 475 -0.99 23.74 8.98
C SER A 475 -1.65 22.37 9.04
N LEU A 476 -2.28 21.96 7.94
CA LEU A 476 -2.95 20.68 7.80
C LEU A 476 -2.76 20.16 6.37
N ALA A 477 -2.35 18.91 6.26
CA ALA A 477 -2.20 18.22 4.99
C ALA A 477 -2.74 16.81 5.10
N ARG A 478 -3.41 16.32 4.06
CA ARG A 478 -3.76 14.90 4.02
C ARG A 478 -2.53 14.07 3.72
N THR A 479 -1.93 14.24 2.53
CA THR A 479 -0.72 13.52 2.13
C THR A 479 0.40 14.47 1.71
N ILE A 480 1.60 14.24 2.24
CA ILE A 480 2.86 14.85 1.79
C ILE A 480 3.77 13.70 1.34
N ASP A 481 4.12 13.67 0.06
CA ASP A 481 4.92 12.64 -0.61
C ASP A 481 6.10 13.33 -1.32
N VAL A 482 7.28 13.30 -0.70
CA VAL A 482 8.49 13.96 -1.19
C VAL A 482 9.60 12.94 -1.36
N CYS A 483 10.02 12.72 -2.60
CA CYS A 483 11.11 11.84 -2.96
C CYS A 483 12.15 12.59 -3.79
N GLY A 484 13.36 12.69 -3.25
CA GLY A 484 14.50 13.17 -4.00
C GLY A 484 14.96 12.15 -5.03
N SER A 485 15.98 12.50 -5.81
CA SER A 485 16.71 11.53 -6.61
C SER A 485 17.88 10.96 -5.82
N TYR A 486 18.23 9.69 -6.08
CA TYR A 486 19.42 9.03 -5.52
C TYR A 486 20.72 9.78 -5.84
N ALA A 487 20.81 10.39 -7.03
CA ALA A 487 21.99 11.11 -7.50
C ALA A 487 21.86 12.65 -7.36
N GLY A 488 20.71 13.12 -6.89
CA GLY A 488 20.37 14.54 -6.84
C GLY A 488 20.99 15.29 -5.66
N SER A 489 20.81 16.62 -5.67
CA SER A 489 21.19 17.49 -4.55
C SER A 489 20.35 17.19 -3.30
N PRO A 490 20.88 17.42 -2.08
CA PRO A 490 20.10 17.24 -0.87
C PRO A 490 18.93 18.21 -0.78
N ILE A 491 17.74 17.69 -0.49
CA ILE A 491 16.51 18.47 -0.35
C ILE A 491 16.35 18.95 1.10
N TYR A 492 16.06 20.25 1.25
CA TYR A 492 15.64 20.88 2.50
C TYR A 492 14.11 21.04 2.48
N LEU A 493 13.40 20.22 3.27
CA LEU A 493 11.94 20.30 3.43
C LEU A 493 11.59 21.11 4.68
N ASN A 494 10.97 22.27 4.49
CA ASN A 494 10.61 23.20 5.55
C ASN A 494 9.09 23.37 5.65
N VAL A 495 8.46 22.76 6.67
CA VAL A 495 7.00 22.82 6.90
C VAL A 495 6.72 23.19 8.37
N PRO A 496 7.06 24.42 8.79
CA PRO A 496 7.14 24.82 10.19
C PRO A 496 5.78 24.88 10.90
N GLU A 497 4.70 25.10 10.15
CA GLU A 497 3.36 25.29 10.70
C GLU A 497 2.52 24.01 10.73
N LEU A 498 3.01 22.88 10.19
CA LEU A 498 2.24 21.65 10.07
C LEU A 498 1.93 21.10 11.45
N VAL A 499 0.63 20.97 11.77
CA VAL A 499 0.15 20.45 13.06
C VAL A 499 -0.25 18.99 12.95
N ASP A 500 -0.95 18.63 11.87
CA ASP A 500 -1.50 17.29 11.66
C ASP A 500 -1.30 16.85 10.21
N VAL A 501 -0.95 15.57 10.00
CA VAL A 501 -0.86 14.95 8.68
C VAL A 501 -1.41 13.53 8.68
N GLU A 502 -2.16 13.13 7.65
CA GLU A 502 -2.61 11.74 7.54
C GLU A 502 -1.48 10.84 7.05
N GLN A 503 -0.81 11.21 5.95
CA GLN A 503 0.24 10.42 5.33
C GLN A 503 1.48 11.28 5.06
N LEU A 504 2.63 10.85 5.58
CA LEU A 504 3.92 11.48 5.34
C LEU A 504 4.87 10.46 4.69
N TYR A 505 5.09 10.58 3.40
CA TYR A 505 6.04 9.78 2.64
C TYR A 505 7.25 10.62 2.29
N ILE A 506 8.43 10.26 2.82
CA ILE A 506 9.69 10.92 2.51
C ILE A 506 10.62 9.86 1.94
N CYS A 507 11.23 10.08 0.77
CA CYS A 507 12.23 9.16 0.27
C CYS A 507 13.48 9.82 -0.32
N ASP A 508 14.58 9.07 -0.36
CA ASP A 508 15.86 9.43 -0.95
C ASP A 508 16.59 10.61 -0.26
N ASN A 509 17.16 11.55 -1.04
CA ASN A 509 18.17 12.51 -0.55
C ASN A 509 17.58 13.72 0.21
N VAL A 510 16.71 13.48 1.20
CA VAL A 510 16.16 14.55 2.05
C VAL A 510 17.03 14.75 3.28
N ALA A 511 17.89 15.76 3.24
CA ALA A 511 18.89 16.01 4.29
C ALA A 511 18.31 16.66 5.55
N ARG A 512 17.28 17.50 5.42
CA ARG A 512 16.71 18.21 6.57
C ARG A 512 15.19 18.20 6.52
N LEU A 513 14.60 17.82 7.65
CA LEU A 513 13.17 17.81 7.89
C LEU A 513 12.86 18.67 9.11
N GLU A 514 12.04 19.70 8.92
CA GLU A 514 11.60 20.57 10.02
C GLU A 514 10.09 20.56 10.17
N PHE A 515 9.63 19.90 11.24
CA PHE A 515 8.23 19.82 11.64
C PHE A 515 8.04 20.24 13.12
N PRO A 516 8.41 21.47 13.51
CA PRO A 516 8.42 21.93 14.90
C PRO A 516 7.04 21.94 15.56
N LYS A 517 5.95 22.02 14.79
CA LYS A 517 4.57 22.06 15.30
C LYS A 517 3.77 20.77 15.13
N LEU A 518 4.36 19.75 14.51
CA LEU A 518 3.66 18.51 14.18
C LEU A 518 3.36 17.73 15.45
N LYS A 519 2.08 17.44 15.68
CA LYS A 519 1.55 16.77 16.87
C LYS A 519 1.04 15.38 16.57
N THR A 520 0.43 15.18 15.41
CA THR A 520 -0.16 13.89 15.03
C THR A 520 0.22 13.49 13.60
N ILE A 521 0.51 12.20 13.43
CA ILE A 521 0.73 11.56 12.12
C ILE A 521 -0.05 10.26 12.08
N LYS A 522 -0.94 10.03 11.10
CA LYS A 522 -1.64 8.73 11.00
C LYS A 522 -0.79 7.64 10.34
N ALA A 523 0.02 7.98 9.35
CA ALA A 523 0.96 7.05 8.73
C ALA A 523 2.18 7.81 8.22
N ALA A 524 3.37 7.27 8.43
CA ALA A 524 4.60 7.78 7.84
C ALA A 524 5.48 6.63 7.34
N ALA A 525 6.05 6.81 6.15
CA ALA A 525 7.13 5.97 5.67
C ALA A 525 8.24 6.89 5.14
N MET A 526 9.42 6.76 5.73
CA MET A 526 10.52 7.70 5.55
C MET A 526 11.80 6.93 5.26
N TYR A 527 12.27 7.02 4.03
CA TYR A 527 13.42 6.31 3.54
C TYR A 527 14.54 7.30 3.21
N ASN A 528 15.75 7.09 3.70
CA ASN A 528 16.90 7.88 3.28
C ASN A 528 18.10 6.96 3.09
N PHE A 529 18.25 6.49 1.84
CA PHE A 529 19.25 5.51 1.44
C PHE A 529 20.57 6.13 0.97
N ASN A 530 20.75 7.46 0.98
CA ASN A 530 21.97 8.05 0.44
C ASN A 530 23.15 7.83 1.41
N LEU A 531 24.01 6.87 1.08
CA LEU A 531 25.18 6.47 1.87
C LEU A 531 26.35 7.48 1.81
N THR A 532 26.31 8.48 0.91
CA THR A 532 27.55 9.16 0.49
C THR A 532 27.63 10.67 0.70
N ALA A 533 26.53 11.42 0.84
CA ALA A 533 26.61 12.89 0.74
C ALA A 533 25.97 13.74 1.86
N SER A 534 24.93 13.28 2.57
CA SER A 534 24.32 14.10 3.63
C SER A 534 23.52 13.26 4.63
N ARG A 535 24.08 13.07 5.81
CA ARG A 535 23.36 12.47 6.94
C ARG A 535 22.42 13.50 7.53
N GLY A 536 21.13 13.17 7.56
CA GLY A 536 20.12 14.07 8.11
C GLY A 536 20.05 14.07 9.64
N ALA A 537 19.54 15.15 10.21
CA ALA A 537 19.06 15.20 11.59
C ALA A 537 17.55 15.42 11.55
N TRP A 538 16.79 14.47 12.08
CA TRP A 538 15.32 14.49 12.03
C TRP A 538 14.76 14.77 13.41
N SER A 539 13.93 15.80 13.53
CA SER A 539 13.40 16.24 14.82
C SER A 539 11.91 16.51 14.75
N PHE A 540 11.17 15.87 15.66
CA PHE A 540 9.73 15.98 15.81
C PHE A 540 9.42 16.40 17.26
N PRO A 541 9.71 17.66 17.62
CA PRO A 541 9.79 18.08 19.02
C PRO A 541 8.42 18.20 19.70
N LEU A 542 7.31 18.05 18.99
CA LEU A 542 5.95 18.09 19.56
C LEU A 542 5.09 16.88 19.16
N LEU A 543 5.64 15.91 18.43
CA LEU A 543 4.89 14.74 17.97
C LEU A 543 4.49 13.90 19.19
N ALA A 544 3.19 13.77 19.40
CA ALA A 544 2.63 13.07 20.55
C ALA A 544 1.98 11.74 20.16
N GLU A 545 1.41 11.66 18.96
CA GLU A 545 0.67 10.50 18.46
C GLU A 545 1.15 10.13 17.05
N GLY A 546 1.53 8.87 16.86
CA GLY A 546 1.81 8.28 15.54
C GLY A 546 0.83 7.15 15.26
N GLY A 547 0.45 6.90 14.01
CA GLY A 547 -0.29 5.69 13.67
C GLY A 547 0.68 4.57 13.34
N ASP A 548 1.10 4.46 12.08
CA ASP A 548 2.19 3.57 11.65
C ASP A 548 3.38 4.40 11.17
N ILE A 549 4.56 4.25 11.78
CA ILE A 549 5.76 5.03 11.41
C ILE A 549 6.88 4.06 11.06
N TRP A 550 7.36 4.14 9.82
CA TRP A 550 8.53 3.43 9.35
C TRP A 550 9.61 4.43 8.93
N ILE A 551 10.77 4.35 9.56
CA ILE A 551 11.97 5.12 9.23
C ILE A 551 13.06 4.12 8.85
N ASP A 552 13.60 4.22 7.65
CA ASP A 552 14.77 3.48 7.20
C ASP A 552 15.79 4.45 6.60
N ALA A 553 16.71 4.93 7.43
CA ALA A 553 17.49 6.12 7.11
C ALA A 553 18.88 6.11 7.76
N ASN A 554 19.85 6.69 7.05
CA ASN A 554 21.18 6.98 7.60
C ASN A 554 21.20 8.36 8.29
N LEU A 555 20.84 8.38 9.58
CA LEU A 555 20.67 9.61 10.37
C LEU A 555 21.86 9.90 11.29
N THR A 556 22.10 11.17 11.54
CA THR A 556 22.98 11.63 12.64
C THR A 556 22.25 11.74 13.97
N SER A 557 20.95 11.98 13.94
CA SER A 557 20.09 12.09 15.12
C SER A 557 18.62 11.95 14.73
N ILE A 558 17.85 11.38 15.65
CA ILE A 558 16.39 11.33 15.60
C ILE A 558 15.84 11.75 16.97
N SER A 559 14.88 12.67 17.00
CA SER A 559 14.31 13.19 18.24
C SER A 559 12.78 13.11 18.23
N LEU A 560 12.23 12.31 19.16
CA LEU A 560 10.80 12.06 19.34
C LEU A 560 10.39 12.17 20.84
N PRO A 561 10.72 13.29 21.53
CA PRO A 561 10.70 13.35 22.99
C PRO A 561 9.31 13.26 23.61
N PHE A 562 8.26 13.61 22.86
CA PHE A 562 6.88 13.60 23.34
C PHE A 562 6.01 12.50 22.75
N LEU A 563 6.56 11.60 21.92
CA LEU A 563 5.79 10.54 21.30
C LEU A 563 5.27 9.59 22.40
N LYS A 564 3.95 9.56 22.60
CA LYS A 564 3.30 8.81 23.68
C LYS A 564 2.69 7.50 23.22
N THR A 565 2.02 7.50 22.09
CA THR A 565 1.24 6.34 21.64
C THR A 565 1.35 6.15 20.14
N MET A 566 1.40 4.88 19.74
CA MET A 566 1.26 4.46 18.35
C MET A 566 -0.15 3.91 18.09
N GLY A 567 -0.67 4.06 16.88
CA GLY A 567 -1.88 3.39 16.41
C GLY A 567 -1.62 1.97 15.90
N SER A 568 -0.43 1.72 15.37
CA SER A 568 0.03 0.44 14.85
C SER A 568 1.48 0.18 15.26
N SER A 569 2.46 0.38 14.39
CA SER A 569 3.87 0.03 14.61
C SER A 569 4.79 1.25 14.57
N LEU A 570 5.95 1.12 15.21
CA LEU A 570 7.07 2.05 15.12
C LEU A 570 8.30 1.24 14.68
N ASN A 571 8.77 1.47 13.47
CA ASN A 571 9.94 0.81 12.89
C ASN A 571 11.04 1.83 12.62
N LEU A 572 12.18 1.68 13.29
CA LEU A 572 13.37 2.51 13.14
C LEU A 572 14.53 1.63 12.66
N SER A 573 14.88 1.71 11.38
CA SER A 573 16.02 1.06 10.77
C SER A 573 17.13 2.09 10.52
N LEU A 574 18.16 2.06 11.36
CA LEU A 574 19.25 3.04 11.37
C LEU A 574 20.49 2.36 10.79
N VAL A 575 20.68 2.52 9.49
CA VAL A 575 21.71 1.80 8.73
C VAL A 575 23.09 2.47 8.92
N GLU A 576 24.15 1.67 8.96
CA GLU A 576 25.58 2.04 8.99
C GLU A 576 26.13 2.81 10.19
N ASN A 577 25.31 3.54 10.96
CA ASN A 577 25.80 4.32 12.09
C ASN A 577 24.99 4.02 13.37
N PRO A 578 25.63 3.47 14.41
CA PRO A 578 25.01 3.33 15.71
C PRO A 578 24.49 4.69 16.20
N LEU A 579 23.19 4.77 16.46
CA LEU A 579 22.55 6.00 16.94
C LEU A 579 21.83 5.77 18.27
N ASP A 580 21.89 6.75 19.17
CA ASP A 580 21.16 6.71 20.43
C ASP A 580 19.67 7.01 20.17
N VAL A 581 18.78 6.09 20.60
CA VAL A 581 17.34 6.19 20.37
C VAL A 581 16.61 6.44 21.69
N ASP A 582 16.20 7.68 21.91
CA ASP A 582 15.49 8.10 23.11
C ASP A 582 13.99 8.33 22.83
N LEU A 583 13.14 7.52 23.47
CA LEU A 583 11.69 7.57 23.39
C LEU A 583 11.09 7.68 24.80
N PRO A 584 11.40 8.77 25.55
CA PRO A 584 11.13 8.87 26.98
C PRO A 584 9.64 8.90 27.35
N ALA A 585 8.79 9.37 26.44
CA ALA A 585 7.35 9.49 26.66
C ALA A 585 6.53 8.31 26.13
N LEU A 586 7.14 7.39 25.37
CA LEU A 586 6.43 6.33 24.65
C LEU A 586 5.86 5.30 25.62
N GLN A 587 4.54 5.15 25.61
CA GLN A 587 3.77 4.33 26.55
C GLN A 587 3.15 3.09 25.91
N ALA A 588 2.71 3.17 24.65
CA ALA A 588 2.02 2.07 23.98
C ALA A 588 2.35 1.97 22.48
N VAL A 589 2.62 0.75 22.02
CA VAL A 589 2.79 0.38 20.61
C VAL A 589 1.96 -0.87 20.32
N PRO A 590 0.68 -0.77 19.93
CA PRO A 590 -0.19 -1.93 19.78
C PRO A 590 0.34 -3.00 18.80
N GLY A 591 1.06 -2.58 17.77
CA GLY A 591 1.75 -3.44 16.80
C GLY A 591 3.21 -3.66 17.18
N ASN A 592 4.13 -3.49 16.23
CA ASN A 592 5.54 -3.80 16.42
C ASN A 592 6.33 -2.56 16.81
N LEU A 593 7.13 -2.66 17.87
CA LEU A 593 8.25 -1.75 18.14
C LEU A 593 9.52 -2.41 17.60
N GLU A 594 9.99 -1.92 16.47
CA GLU A 594 11.20 -2.42 15.80
C GLU A 594 12.28 -1.34 15.79
N ILE A 595 13.45 -1.65 16.35
CA ILE A 595 14.60 -0.74 16.41
C ILE A 595 15.84 -1.49 15.94
N ARG A 596 16.38 -1.12 14.79
CA ARG A 596 17.62 -1.67 14.21
C ARG A 596 18.70 -0.60 14.19
N GLY A 597 19.93 -0.99 14.54
CA GLY A 597 21.09 -0.12 14.45
C GLY A 597 21.23 0.88 15.60
N ALA A 598 20.53 0.70 16.72
CA ALA A 598 20.68 1.57 17.88
C ALA A 598 22.00 1.29 18.65
N ASN A 599 22.65 2.36 19.11
CA ASN A 599 23.82 2.32 19.99
C ASN A 599 23.42 2.23 21.46
N SER A 600 22.50 3.10 21.88
CA SER A 600 21.79 3.02 23.15
C SER A 600 20.30 3.25 22.94
N MET A 601 19.48 2.85 23.92
CA MET A 601 18.04 3.01 23.83
C MET A 601 17.44 3.37 25.19
N LEU A 602 16.59 4.40 25.22
CA LEU A 602 15.87 4.82 26.42
C LEU A 602 14.36 4.85 26.16
N VAL A 603 13.65 3.77 26.55
CA VAL A 603 12.19 3.66 26.43
C VAL A 603 11.52 3.38 27.80
N PRO A 604 11.70 4.26 28.80
CA PRO A 604 11.35 3.99 30.19
C PRO A 604 9.85 3.94 30.48
N ALA A 605 9.01 4.52 29.61
CA ALA A 605 7.58 4.65 29.83
C ALA A 605 6.73 3.55 29.17
N LEU A 606 7.33 2.70 28.32
CA LEU A 606 6.59 1.73 27.50
C LEU A 606 5.97 0.65 28.39
N ARG A 607 4.64 0.52 28.33
CA ARG A 607 3.85 -0.44 29.12
C ARG A 607 3.34 -1.60 28.28
N ASP A 608 2.89 -1.30 27.07
CA ASP A 608 2.24 -2.26 26.19
C ASP A 608 2.84 -2.19 24.79
N ALA A 609 3.28 -3.34 24.28
CA ALA A 609 3.77 -3.47 22.91
C ALA A 609 3.23 -4.74 22.27
N GLY A 610 2.80 -4.74 21.01
CA GLY A 610 2.42 -5.97 20.31
C GLY A 610 3.61 -6.92 20.21
N SER A 611 4.66 -6.53 19.49
CA SER A 611 5.95 -7.23 19.49
C SER A 611 7.09 -6.23 19.67
N ILE A 612 8.20 -6.67 20.25
CA ILE A 612 9.42 -5.89 20.39
C ILE A 612 10.54 -6.60 19.64
N TRP A 613 11.18 -5.89 18.70
CA TRP A 613 12.33 -6.37 17.96
C TRP A 613 13.45 -5.34 18.04
N VAL A 614 14.60 -5.74 18.57
CA VAL A 614 15.76 -4.87 18.76
C VAL A 614 16.96 -5.54 18.13
N ASN A 615 17.70 -4.80 17.31
CA ASN A 615 19.00 -5.20 16.81
C ASN A 615 20.02 -4.10 17.10
N ALA A 616 20.81 -4.29 18.16
CA ALA A 616 21.78 -3.31 18.63
C ALA A 616 23.08 -3.39 17.82
N SER A 617 23.56 -2.24 17.36
CA SER A 617 24.83 -2.13 16.62
C SER A 617 26.02 -1.79 17.53
N GLY A 618 25.78 -1.13 18.66
CA GLY A 618 26.75 -0.86 19.73
C GLY A 618 26.43 -1.66 21.00
N ASN A 619 27.28 -1.56 22.04
CA ASN A 619 27.10 -2.22 23.34
C ASN A 619 25.90 -1.63 24.11
N ALA A 620 24.69 -2.00 23.69
CA ALA A 620 23.45 -1.44 24.16
C ALA A 620 22.94 -2.16 25.41
N ASP A 621 22.48 -1.38 26.38
CA ASP A 621 21.59 -1.85 27.44
C ASP A 621 20.15 -1.80 26.93
N VAL A 622 19.50 -2.95 26.81
CA VAL A 622 18.10 -3.04 26.42
C VAL A 622 17.24 -3.13 27.69
N ASP A 623 16.69 -1.99 28.12
CA ASP A 623 15.88 -1.89 29.33
C ASP A 623 14.49 -1.31 29.05
N PHE A 624 13.46 -2.09 29.38
CA PHE A 624 12.06 -1.66 29.34
C PHE A 624 11.45 -1.74 30.75
N PRO A 625 11.73 -0.75 31.62
CA PRO A 625 11.42 -0.83 33.05
C PRO A 625 9.92 -0.74 33.37
N ALA A 626 9.11 -0.23 32.45
CA ALA A 626 7.66 -0.11 32.59
C ALA A 626 6.86 -1.20 31.86
N LEU A 627 7.50 -2.03 31.04
CA LEU A 627 6.81 -2.97 30.15
C LEU A 627 6.08 -4.03 30.95
N THR A 628 4.77 -4.13 30.75
CA THR A 628 3.87 -5.08 31.44
C THR A 628 3.39 -6.18 30.50
N THR A 629 3.05 -5.84 29.26
CA THR A 629 2.42 -6.76 28.30
C THR A 629 3.13 -6.71 26.96
N THR A 630 3.45 -7.88 26.42
CA THR A 630 3.79 -8.00 24.99
C THR A 630 3.56 -9.40 24.46
N SER A 631 3.45 -9.55 23.14
CA SER A 631 3.36 -10.87 22.53
C SER A 631 4.73 -11.51 22.35
N GLN A 632 5.76 -10.73 22.02
CA GLN A 632 7.06 -11.29 21.67
C GLN A 632 8.15 -10.27 21.91
N ILE A 633 9.30 -10.75 22.36
CA ILE A 633 10.50 -9.93 22.51
C ILE A 633 11.65 -10.66 21.82
N GLU A 634 12.26 -10.01 20.85
CA GLU A 634 13.50 -10.47 20.25
C GLU A 634 14.56 -9.37 20.31
N VAL A 635 15.72 -9.72 20.83
CA VAL A 635 16.85 -8.81 21.02
C VAL A 635 18.08 -9.47 20.40
N TYR A 636 18.72 -8.77 19.47
CA TYR A 636 19.89 -9.20 18.71
C TYR A 636 21.02 -8.17 18.78
N GLY A 637 22.23 -8.58 18.37
CA GLY A 637 23.36 -7.68 18.18
C GLY A 637 24.24 -7.53 19.42
N GLN A 638 24.94 -6.41 19.58
CA GLN A 638 25.88 -6.20 20.69
C GLN A 638 25.14 -5.80 21.99
N VAL A 639 24.54 -6.74 22.69
CA VAL A 639 23.72 -6.44 23.89
C VAL A 639 24.40 -6.94 25.15
N SER A 640 24.71 -6.05 26.09
CA SER A 640 25.30 -6.44 27.38
C SER A 640 24.24 -6.80 28.42
N ASN A 641 23.08 -6.13 28.41
CA ASN A 641 21.99 -6.41 29.34
C ASN A 641 20.62 -6.35 28.66
N ALA A 642 19.72 -7.24 29.08
CA ALA A 642 18.31 -7.23 28.71
C ALA A 642 17.43 -7.30 29.98
N ARG A 643 16.68 -6.23 30.27
CA ARG A 643 15.92 -6.06 31.53
C ARG A 643 14.45 -5.74 31.27
N PHE A 644 13.56 -6.53 31.89
CA PHE A 644 12.10 -6.38 31.80
C PHE A 644 11.46 -6.58 33.19
N PRO A 645 11.75 -5.71 34.18
CA PRO A 645 11.43 -5.97 35.58
C PRO A 645 9.92 -6.06 35.88
N LYS A 646 9.07 -5.40 35.08
CA LYS A 646 7.62 -5.35 35.26
C LYS A 646 6.82 -6.24 34.30
N LEU A 647 7.50 -7.03 33.46
CA LEU A 647 6.82 -7.89 32.49
C LEU A 647 6.03 -8.96 33.23
N THR A 648 4.71 -8.99 33.00
CA THR A 648 3.77 -9.92 33.64
C THR A 648 2.98 -10.76 32.64
N ASN A 649 2.90 -10.33 31.38
CA ASN A 649 2.22 -11.08 30.33
C ASN A 649 3.05 -11.12 29.06
N LEU A 650 3.55 -12.31 28.72
CA LEU A 650 4.25 -12.60 27.47
C LEU A 650 3.50 -13.73 26.76
N THR A 651 2.88 -13.47 25.60
CA THR A 651 2.07 -14.50 24.92
C THR A 651 2.88 -15.45 24.03
N GLY A 652 4.06 -15.05 23.56
CA GLY A 652 4.97 -15.79 22.70
C GLY A 652 6.36 -15.97 23.31
N LYS A 653 7.42 -15.70 22.55
CA LYS A 653 8.81 -16.03 22.92
C LYS A 653 9.62 -14.82 23.39
N LEU A 654 10.65 -15.09 24.21
CA LEU A 654 11.70 -14.14 24.59
C LEU A 654 13.03 -14.67 24.07
N ILE A 655 13.61 -13.99 23.08
CA ILE A 655 14.93 -14.29 22.53
C ILE A 655 15.87 -13.14 22.84
N VAL A 656 17.00 -13.44 23.46
CA VAL A 656 18.13 -12.52 23.64
C VAL A 656 19.37 -13.18 23.06
N ASN A 657 19.79 -12.71 21.89
CA ASN A 657 20.86 -13.31 21.12
C ASN A 657 21.96 -12.27 20.89
N SER A 658 22.89 -12.21 21.84
CA SER A 658 23.94 -11.19 21.83
C SER A 658 25.19 -11.66 21.08
N THR A 659 25.92 -10.76 20.45
CA THR A 659 27.27 -11.06 19.92
C THR A 659 28.38 -10.83 20.95
N ILE A 660 28.03 -10.36 22.15
CA ILE A 660 28.92 -10.19 23.30
C ILE A 660 28.36 -10.94 24.51
N ASP A 661 29.12 -11.01 25.60
CA ASP A 661 28.62 -11.59 26.84
C ASP A 661 27.41 -10.79 27.36
N VAL A 662 26.30 -11.50 27.62
CA VAL A 662 25.03 -10.92 28.05
C VAL A 662 24.57 -11.52 29.38
N ASP A 663 24.14 -10.67 30.32
CA ASP A 663 23.52 -11.14 31.57
C ASP A 663 22.09 -11.64 31.33
N CYS A 664 21.96 -12.95 31.15
CA CYS A 664 20.69 -13.62 30.96
C CYS A 664 19.84 -13.76 32.23
N ALA A 665 20.37 -13.48 33.43
CA ALA A 665 19.65 -13.72 34.68
C ALA A 665 18.39 -12.86 34.80
N SER A 666 18.47 -11.61 34.33
CA SER A 666 17.34 -10.67 34.38
C SER A 666 16.25 -11.03 33.37
N ALA A 667 16.63 -11.37 32.13
CA ALA A 667 15.71 -11.83 31.10
C ALA A 667 15.01 -13.15 31.49
N SER A 668 15.75 -14.12 32.02
CA SER A 668 15.21 -15.41 32.48
C SER A 668 14.19 -15.26 33.61
N ARG A 669 14.47 -14.38 34.59
CA ARG A 669 13.52 -14.04 35.66
C ARG A 669 12.26 -13.37 35.12
N ALA A 670 12.37 -12.50 34.13
CA ALA A 670 11.22 -11.86 33.50
C ALA A 670 10.35 -12.89 32.75
N PHE A 671 10.97 -13.76 31.95
CA PHE A 671 10.25 -14.83 31.23
C PHE A 671 9.49 -15.76 32.18
N SER A 672 10.16 -16.24 33.23
CA SER A 672 9.56 -17.14 34.22
C SER A 672 8.36 -16.51 34.95
N ARG A 673 8.35 -15.17 35.05
CA ARG A 673 7.26 -14.41 35.67
C ARG A 673 6.08 -14.19 34.72
N ALA A 674 6.36 -13.98 33.44
CA ALA A 674 5.41 -13.49 32.45
C ALA A 674 4.79 -14.57 31.54
N SER A 675 5.45 -15.73 31.42
CA SER A 675 5.00 -16.81 30.54
C SER A 675 4.33 -17.94 31.34
N PRO A 676 3.12 -18.40 30.97
CA PRO A 676 2.60 -19.68 31.43
C PRO A 676 3.48 -20.86 30.95
N PRO A 677 3.41 -22.02 31.62
CA PRO A 677 4.32 -23.15 31.43
C PRO A 677 4.17 -23.94 30.11
N GLU A 678 3.24 -23.57 29.22
CA GLU A 678 2.96 -24.34 27.99
C GLU A 678 3.64 -23.68 26.76
N ASP A 679 4.54 -24.45 26.11
CA ASP A 679 5.09 -24.30 24.75
C ASP A 679 5.82 -23.00 24.33
N LYS A 680 6.28 -22.15 25.25
CA LYS A 680 7.00 -20.91 24.88
C LYS A 680 8.52 -21.06 24.90
N GLY A 681 9.17 -20.55 23.85
CA GLY A 681 10.62 -20.51 23.75
C GLY A 681 11.24 -19.37 24.55
N PHE A 682 12.16 -19.69 25.46
CA PHE A 682 13.14 -18.75 25.99
C PHE A 682 14.53 -19.16 25.51
N THR A 683 15.21 -18.22 24.84
CA THR A 683 16.60 -18.39 24.43
C THR A 683 17.37 -17.17 24.87
N CYS A 684 18.45 -17.38 25.62
CA CYS A 684 19.36 -16.31 25.98
C CYS A 684 20.80 -16.81 25.97
N GLY A 685 21.67 -16.09 25.26
CA GLY A 685 23.09 -16.36 25.29
C GLY A 685 23.85 -15.56 24.24
N PRO A 686 25.19 -15.55 24.35
CA PRO A 686 26.03 -15.12 23.24
C PRO A 686 25.81 -16.10 22.08
N ASN A 687 25.54 -15.58 20.89
CA ASN A 687 25.58 -16.33 19.66
C ASN A 687 27.04 -16.75 19.44
N VAL A 688 27.43 -17.88 20.01
CA VAL A 688 28.62 -18.58 19.56
C VAL A 688 28.24 -19.15 18.19
N ILE A 689 28.33 -18.32 17.15
CA ILE A 689 28.47 -18.81 15.77
C ILE A 689 29.85 -19.47 15.74
N GLY A 690 29.89 -20.68 16.27
CA GLY A 690 31.07 -21.47 16.54
C GLY A 690 30.59 -22.87 16.80
N ILE A 691 30.35 -23.59 15.70
CA ILE A 691 30.64 -25.00 15.53
C ILE A 691 30.87 -25.70 16.87
N SER A 692 29.83 -26.30 17.45
CA SER A 692 30.00 -27.23 18.56
C SER A 692 30.76 -28.45 18.05
N SER A 693 32.08 -28.34 18.08
CA SER A 693 33.04 -29.43 18.01
C SER A 693 33.62 -29.56 19.42
N SER A 694 32.91 -30.29 20.28
CA SER A 694 33.46 -30.84 21.51
C SER A 694 33.57 -32.36 21.39
N LEU A 695 34.51 -32.80 20.57
CA LEU A 695 35.16 -34.10 20.75
C LEU A 695 36.58 -33.84 21.23
N THR A 696 36.88 -34.38 22.40
CA THR A 696 38.22 -34.44 23.00
C THR A 696 39.19 -35.22 22.10
N PRO A 697 40.50 -34.90 22.14
CA PRO A 697 41.47 -35.41 21.19
C PRO A 697 41.93 -36.83 21.51
N SER A 698 42.04 -37.67 20.48
CA SER A 698 42.91 -38.86 20.46
C SER A 698 43.94 -38.68 19.33
N PRO A 699 45.25 -38.83 19.59
CA PRO A 699 46.29 -38.56 18.60
C PRO A 699 46.59 -39.82 17.78
N ASN A 700 46.73 -39.68 16.46
CA ASN A 700 47.86 -40.21 15.67
C ASN A 700 47.66 -40.06 14.15
N SER A 701 48.47 -39.16 13.60
CA SER A 701 49.33 -39.33 12.41
C SER A 701 48.78 -39.15 10.97
N PRO A 702 49.65 -38.67 10.04
CA PRO A 702 49.26 -37.89 8.86
C PRO A 702 49.67 -38.54 7.52
N THR A 703 49.15 -38.05 6.37
CA THR A 703 49.85 -37.80 5.08
C THR A 703 48.86 -37.39 3.94
N PRO A 704 49.32 -36.78 2.81
CA PRO A 704 48.67 -35.61 2.21
C PRO A 704 48.30 -35.70 0.71
N SER A 705 47.52 -34.70 0.25
CA SER A 705 47.47 -34.11 -1.12
C SER A 705 46.96 -34.99 -2.29
N PRO A 706 46.63 -34.45 -3.50
CA PRO A 706 46.81 -33.08 -4.01
C PRO A 706 45.63 -32.44 -4.80
N GLU A 707 45.87 -31.18 -5.13
CA GLU A 707 45.27 -30.28 -6.11
C GLU A 707 44.96 -30.90 -7.49
N SER A 708 43.98 -30.35 -8.20
CA SER A 708 44.07 -30.19 -9.65
C SER A 708 43.26 -28.98 -10.16
N ASN A 709 43.99 -28.04 -10.76
CA ASN A 709 43.53 -27.03 -11.71
C ASN A 709 42.76 -27.64 -12.89
N ASN A 710 41.86 -26.88 -13.53
CA ASN A 710 41.87 -26.70 -14.99
C ASN A 710 40.91 -25.60 -15.50
N THR A 711 41.56 -24.61 -16.11
CA THR A 711 41.27 -23.79 -17.31
C THR A 711 39.99 -24.00 -18.15
N SER A 712 39.50 -22.84 -18.64
CA SER A 712 38.48 -22.55 -19.68
C SER A 712 38.66 -23.28 -21.03
N PRO A 713 37.68 -23.21 -21.96
CA PRO A 713 37.64 -22.07 -22.90
C PRO A 713 36.25 -21.59 -23.36
N ALA A 714 36.29 -20.40 -23.96
CA ALA A 714 35.23 -19.68 -24.66
C ALA A 714 34.64 -20.41 -25.88
N ASN A 715 33.40 -20.05 -26.26
CA ASN A 715 33.02 -19.65 -27.62
C ASN A 715 31.57 -19.17 -27.69
N SER A 716 31.38 -17.94 -28.19
CA SER A 716 30.11 -17.41 -28.72
C SER A 716 29.74 -18.10 -30.05
N PRO A 717 28.50 -17.92 -30.57
CA PRO A 717 28.32 -16.82 -31.51
C PRO A 717 26.98 -16.07 -31.40
N GLN A 718 27.05 -14.77 -31.71
CA GLN A 718 25.93 -13.92 -32.10
C GLN A 718 25.24 -14.46 -33.36
N ILE A 719 23.91 -14.34 -33.41
CA ILE A 719 23.13 -14.38 -34.65
C ILE A 719 22.39 -13.05 -34.74
N ASP A 720 22.60 -12.38 -35.87
CA ASP A 720 22.03 -11.12 -36.28
C ASP A 720 21.08 -11.36 -37.47
N THR A 721 20.24 -10.36 -37.73
CA THR A 721 19.47 -10.06 -38.95
C THR A 721 18.08 -10.69 -39.16
N GLY A 722 17.10 -9.82 -39.45
CA GLY A 722 15.81 -10.24 -40.00
C GLY A 722 14.72 -9.16 -40.13
N LYS A 723 14.99 -8.04 -40.81
CA LYS A 723 13.96 -7.11 -41.34
C LYS A 723 13.23 -7.73 -42.53
N GLN A 724 11.89 -7.63 -42.60
CA GLN A 724 11.07 -7.50 -43.83
C GLN A 724 9.62 -7.22 -43.41
N GLU A 725 9.00 -6.08 -43.73
CA GLU A 725 8.44 -5.59 -45.00
C GLU A 725 6.90 -5.59 -44.98
N THR A 726 6.40 -4.45 -45.40
CA THR A 726 5.02 -3.98 -45.58
C THR A 726 4.25 -4.70 -46.69
N LEU A 727 2.92 -4.82 -46.58
CA LEU A 727 1.93 -4.19 -47.50
C LEU A 727 0.48 -4.75 -47.37
N SER A 728 -0.46 -3.79 -47.24
CA SER A 728 -1.72 -3.66 -48.02
C SER A 728 -2.90 -4.62 -47.79
N LYS A 729 -4.07 -4.08 -47.40
CA LYS A 729 -5.13 -3.67 -48.36
C LYS A 729 -6.38 -3.09 -47.69
N THR A 730 -6.93 -2.12 -48.42
CA THR A 730 -8.12 -1.30 -48.27
C THR A 730 -9.44 -2.09 -48.41
N ALA A 731 -10.50 -1.65 -47.73
CA ALA A 731 -11.88 -1.84 -48.17
C ALA A 731 -12.77 -0.64 -47.77
N LYS A 732 -13.49 -0.10 -48.76
CA LYS A 732 -14.48 0.99 -48.67
C LYS A 732 -15.89 0.41 -48.68
N ILE A 733 -16.79 0.91 -47.82
CA ILE A 733 -18.26 0.92 -47.92
C ILE A 733 -18.69 2.12 -47.05
N GLY A 734 -19.61 3.05 -47.32
CA GLY A 734 -20.73 3.19 -48.25
C GLY A 734 -21.82 3.97 -47.47
N LEU A 735 -22.24 5.13 -47.98
CA LEU A 735 -23.13 6.13 -47.35
C LEU A 735 -24.51 5.60 -46.90
N SER A 736 -25.10 6.20 -45.86
CA SER A 736 -26.50 6.68 -45.93
C SER A 736 -26.76 7.82 -44.93
N VAL A 737 -27.42 8.87 -45.41
CA VAL A 737 -27.84 10.08 -44.69
C VAL A 737 -29.36 10.18 -44.80
N GLY A 738 -30.02 10.41 -43.66
CA GLY A 738 -31.42 10.85 -43.52
C GLY A 738 -31.64 11.03 -42.01
N GLY A 739 -32.09 12.14 -41.45
CA GLY A 739 -32.96 13.20 -41.93
C GLY A 739 -34.14 13.26 -40.96
N SER A 740 -34.27 14.33 -40.16
CA SER A 740 -35.54 14.85 -39.60
C SER A 740 -35.28 16.02 -38.64
N LEU A 741 -35.47 17.24 -39.16
CA LEU A 741 -35.85 18.44 -38.43
C LEU A 741 -37.35 18.33 -38.15
N LEU A 742 -37.79 18.44 -36.88
CA LEU A 742 -39.12 18.93 -36.47
C LEU A 742 -39.21 18.91 -34.93
N GLY A 743 -39.04 20.06 -34.28
CA GLY A 743 -39.14 20.12 -32.82
C GLY A 743 -38.84 21.46 -32.16
N LEU A 744 -39.16 22.59 -32.80
CA LEU A 744 -38.76 23.92 -32.29
C LEU A 744 -39.90 24.95 -32.18
N CYS A 745 -41.16 24.52 -32.07
CA CYS A 745 -42.30 25.43 -31.89
C CYS A 745 -43.08 25.30 -30.57
N ALA A 746 -42.68 24.42 -29.64
CA ALA A 746 -43.43 24.22 -28.38
C ALA A 746 -42.86 24.98 -27.16
N LEU A 747 -41.61 25.44 -27.19
CA LEU A 747 -40.94 26.02 -26.00
C LEU A 747 -41.19 27.53 -25.79
N SER A 748 -41.69 28.25 -26.79
CA SER A 748 -41.92 29.69 -26.69
C SER A 748 -43.18 30.09 -25.89
N ALA A 749 -44.12 29.16 -25.68
CA ALA A 749 -45.38 29.46 -24.98
C ALA A 749 -45.28 29.29 -23.44
N CYS A 750 -44.39 28.43 -22.95
CA CYS A 750 -44.25 28.17 -21.51
C CYS A 750 -43.51 29.29 -20.75
N ALA A 751 -42.58 30.00 -21.41
CA ALA A 751 -41.81 31.07 -20.78
C ALA A 751 -42.67 32.30 -20.40
N LEU A 752 -43.76 32.56 -21.14
CA LEU A 752 -44.65 33.70 -20.89
C LEU A 752 -45.64 33.47 -19.73
N ILE A 753 -45.90 32.21 -19.35
CA ILE A 753 -46.80 31.87 -18.23
C ILE A 753 -46.06 31.98 -16.89
N ILE A 754 -44.78 31.62 -16.84
CA ILE A 754 -43.97 31.67 -15.61
C ILE A 754 -43.64 33.11 -15.20
N LEU A 755 -43.40 34.01 -16.17
CA LEU A 755 -43.12 35.43 -15.88
C LEU A 755 -44.34 36.21 -15.36
N ARG A 756 -45.57 35.72 -15.57
CA ARG A 756 -46.78 36.34 -15.00
C ARG A 756 -47.04 35.96 -13.54
N HIS A 757 -46.50 34.85 -13.05
CA HIS A 757 -46.74 34.42 -11.66
C HIS A 757 -45.79 35.05 -10.64
N VAL A 758 -44.54 35.35 -11.03
CA VAL A 758 -43.53 35.89 -10.10
C VAL A 758 -43.80 37.35 -9.71
N LYS A 759 -44.49 38.13 -10.57
CA LYS A 759 -44.78 39.55 -10.28
C LYS A 759 -45.93 39.77 -9.28
N LYS A 760 -46.68 38.71 -8.91
CA LYS A 760 -47.86 38.82 -8.02
C LYS A 760 -47.57 38.45 -6.55
N SER A 761 -46.37 37.97 -6.21
CA SER A 761 -46.04 37.49 -4.84
C SER A 761 -45.27 38.47 -3.95
N ARG A 762 -45.00 39.71 -4.39
CA ARG A 762 -44.23 40.70 -3.61
C ARG A 762 -45.05 41.87 -3.04
N ALA A 763 -46.35 41.68 -2.83
CA ALA A 763 -47.20 42.66 -2.18
C ALA A 763 -48.10 42.02 -1.11
N SER A 764 -47.52 41.49 -0.03
CA SER A 764 -48.21 41.43 1.26
C SER A 764 -47.25 41.10 2.42
N HIS A 765 -47.46 41.79 3.53
CA HIS A 765 -46.91 41.61 4.89
C HIS A 765 -45.63 42.44 5.17
N GLY A 766 -45.62 43.46 6.02
CA GLY A 766 -46.61 43.88 7.02
C GLY A 766 -45.98 43.86 8.41
N SER A 767 -45.79 45.06 8.94
CA SER A 767 -45.25 45.42 10.26
C SER A 767 -45.90 44.68 11.44
N GLY A 768 -45.11 44.45 12.49
CA GLY A 768 -45.59 43.98 13.80
C GLY A 768 -44.54 44.15 14.90
N ASN A 769 -44.59 45.29 15.59
CA ASN A 769 -44.00 45.50 16.93
C ASN A 769 -44.75 44.66 17.97
N LEU A 770 -44.06 44.18 19.01
CA LEU A 770 -44.62 44.05 20.36
C LEU A 770 -43.49 44.00 21.41
N GLU A 771 -43.66 44.85 22.41
CA GLU A 771 -42.92 44.96 23.66
C GLU A 771 -43.16 43.76 24.59
N GLY A 772 -42.27 43.55 25.56
CA GLY A 772 -42.55 42.75 26.76
C GLY A 772 -41.30 42.26 27.48
N GLY A 773 -40.89 42.98 28.54
CA GLY A 773 -39.69 42.69 29.33
C GLY A 773 -39.84 41.59 30.39
N GLY A 774 -38.71 41.27 31.04
CA GLY A 774 -38.65 40.39 32.21
C GLY A 774 -37.22 40.25 32.73
N THR A 775 -36.96 40.89 33.87
CA THR A 775 -35.71 41.02 34.63
C THR A 775 -35.26 39.73 35.32
N GLY A 776 -33.95 39.54 35.47
CA GLY A 776 -33.34 38.57 36.40
C GLY A 776 -31.85 38.88 36.61
N GLU A 777 -31.48 39.11 37.86
CA GLU A 777 -30.29 39.81 38.35
C GLU A 777 -29.27 38.83 39.00
N VAL A 778 -28.02 39.30 39.14
CA VAL A 778 -26.92 38.91 40.07
C VAL A 778 -26.13 37.60 39.89
N ASN A 779 -24.82 37.67 39.54
CA ASN A 779 -23.70 37.51 40.50
C ASN A 779 -22.28 37.54 39.87
N ASN A 780 -21.33 37.99 40.70
CA ASN A 780 -19.98 38.49 40.48
C ASN A 780 -18.86 37.42 40.26
N VAL A 781 -17.85 37.76 39.43
CA VAL A 781 -16.35 37.83 39.62
C VAL A 781 -15.68 36.69 40.45
N PRO A 782 -14.46 36.12 40.15
CA PRO A 782 -13.24 36.81 39.65
C PRO A 782 -12.30 36.08 38.65
N ALA A 783 -11.37 36.88 38.09
CA ALA A 783 -10.22 36.54 37.27
C ALA A 783 -9.05 35.88 38.04
N PRO A 784 -8.07 35.27 37.33
CA PRO A 784 -6.69 35.14 37.82
C PRO A 784 -5.67 35.81 36.86
N THR A 785 -4.96 36.84 37.31
CA THR A 785 -3.56 36.87 37.81
C THR A 785 -2.45 36.62 36.78
N LYS A 786 -1.76 37.71 36.44
CA LYS A 786 -0.40 37.78 35.89
C LYS A 786 0.62 37.33 36.95
N PHE A 787 1.62 36.55 36.55
CA PHE A 787 2.89 36.43 37.25
C PHE A 787 4.05 36.77 36.31
N ILE A 788 4.91 37.66 36.80
CA ILE A 788 6.18 38.11 36.21
C ILE A 788 7.29 37.54 37.10
N SER A 789 8.40 37.07 36.50
CA SER A 789 9.82 37.17 36.93
C SER A 789 10.61 35.89 36.61
N PRO A 790 11.96 35.91 36.60
CA PRO A 790 12.86 36.96 36.12
C PRO A 790 14.03 36.40 35.26
N VAL A 791 14.71 37.32 34.59
CA VAL A 791 16.03 37.14 33.96
C VAL A 791 17.13 37.31 35.02
N VAL A 792 18.10 36.39 35.10
CA VAL A 792 19.43 36.59 35.73
C VAL A 792 20.49 35.81 34.90
N PRO A 793 21.70 36.37 34.69
CA PRO A 793 22.67 35.89 33.69
C PRO A 793 23.71 34.94 34.29
N VAL A 794 24.32 34.09 33.46
CA VAL A 794 25.50 33.30 33.84
C VAL A 794 26.71 33.78 33.04
N GLY A 795 27.73 34.19 33.79
CA GLY A 795 28.96 34.78 33.31
C GLY A 795 30.05 33.76 32.93
N LEU A 796 31.04 34.33 32.26
CA LEU A 796 32.33 33.77 31.88
C LEU A 796 33.23 33.53 33.11
N ASN A 797 33.90 32.38 33.12
CA ASN A 797 35.23 32.08 33.69
C ASN A 797 35.55 30.65 33.23
N GLY A 798 36.68 30.30 32.61
CA GLY A 798 38.05 30.77 32.82
C GLY A 798 38.78 29.76 33.70
N GLY A 799 39.48 28.78 33.10
CA GLY A 799 40.23 27.76 33.82
C GLY A 799 41.07 26.83 32.94
N HIS A 800 42.31 27.23 32.70
CA HIS A 800 43.40 26.39 32.19
C HIS A 800 43.77 25.27 33.17
N ALA A 801 44.09 24.07 32.65
CA ALA A 801 45.44 23.49 32.65
C ALA A 801 45.42 21.98 32.31
N GLY A 802 46.20 21.58 31.30
CA GLY A 802 47.16 20.48 31.50
C GLY A 802 47.16 19.29 30.53
N ILE A 803 48.13 19.31 29.58
CA ILE A 803 49.12 18.26 29.18
C ILE A 803 48.66 16.78 29.16
N GLY A 804 48.82 15.96 28.11
CA GLY A 804 49.53 16.11 26.83
C GLY A 804 49.55 14.80 26.02
N GLU A 805 50.37 14.82 24.97
CA GLU A 805 50.86 13.72 24.09
C GLU A 805 49.91 13.13 23.04
N MET A 806 50.06 13.64 21.81
CA MET A 806 49.98 12.88 20.55
C MET A 806 51.27 13.13 19.76
N ASP A 807 51.84 12.07 19.19
CA ASP A 807 53.05 12.07 18.38
C ASP A 807 52.73 11.86 16.88
N GLY A 808 53.50 12.58 16.04
CA GLY A 808 53.78 12.30 14.62
C GLY A 808 52.72 12.69 13.57
N GLN A 809 53.04 13.31 12.42
CA GLN A 809 54.27 13.87 11.88
C GLN A 809 53.90 14.74 10.64
N ASP A 810 54.85 15.62 10.29
CA ASP A 810 55.07 16.30 9.00
C ASP A 810 54.22 17.52 8.55
N TYR A 811 54.86 18.69 8.65
CA TYR A 811 54.57 19.90 7.85
C TYR A 811 55.84 20.40 7.15
N ALA A 812 55.69 20.84 5.89
CA ALA A 812 56.61 21.75 5.22
C ALA A 812 56.10 23.22 5.32
N PRO A 813 56.97 24.24 5.34
CA PRO A 813 56.66 25.59 5.86
C PRO A 813 56.45 26.67 4.78
N VAL A 814 56.02 27.89 5.19
CA VAL A 814 56.25 29.28 4.63
C VAL A 814 55.01 30.21 4.90
N PRO A 815 55.11 31.55 5.10
CA PRO A 815 55.15 32.16 6.43
C PRO A 815 54.06 33.24 6.70
N ARG A 816 54.10 33.77 7.92
CA ARG A 816 53.27 34.85 8.51
C ARG A 816 53.24 36.15 7.70
N GLU A 817 52.10 36.85 7.76
CA GLU A 817 52.00 38.22 8.30
C GLU A 817 50.53 38.57 8.67
N LEU A 818 50.39 39.23 9.83
CA LEU A 818 49.19 39.71 10.54
C LEU A 818 48.93 41.19 10.14
N PRO A 819 47.83 41.87 10.54
CA PRO A 819 46.91 41.61 11.67
C PRO A 819 45.49 41.19 11.32
#